data_AF-A0A4R4U9S4-F1
#
_entry.id   AF-A0A4R4U9S4-F1
#
_cell.length_a   1.000
_cell.length_b   1.000
_cell.length_c   1.000
_cell.angle_alpha   90.00
_cell.angle_beta   90.00
_cell.angle_gamma   90.00
#
_symmetry.space_group_name_H-M   'P 1'
#
loop_
_entity.id
_entity.type
_entity.pdbx_description
1 polymer ?
#
loop_
_entity_poly.entity_id
_entity_poly.type
_entity_poly.pdbx_seq_one_letter_code
_entity_poly.pdbx_strand_id
1 'polypeptide(L)'
;MSDGRKGPEGEEPTGPGEVDRQDTEAGPPDGGDDPATATLTVNAEESAGDAEFGDRADISDKDAQNPGDAVPDADEPESPAADNPPAGADVASESVETAESGDTRTMPSASSKQGGPPGDGPGHGGGGGGGGPGKPRSRRSRILRRTLFILLGLIGFCVAAFAIAYLFTPVPSPLEKAVAQGPTFYYSDGESQIAKTGVNRDAVELDRIPESTRNAVIAAENGTFYEDPGVSVRGTTRAFWSTVTGRQLQGGSTITQQMVRNYYGGIGTERSVTRKLKEVMVALKVDQEKDKDWILEQYLNTIYFGRNAYGVQAAAKSYYDKDVSKLTAAEGAYIAAAIQQPSNFADPTGQDRAIAERRWRAVLDNMVRDGYVTAGQAASMKFPTPVKQEITDVLKGQKGYMVNVAKKELVERRGYSEDEINRSGLKITTTFDKRLMDAMKRSVNQNTPDGMSKKIRTGAVSVDPSTGQVVAFYGGRGYLEEALSSSFGDWAQAGSGFKPIALAAALESGKTLSSTYDGSSPQYFAGSDIKNDGGRSFGSVNLVTATQNSINTAYVNLGQDIGNEKIVKMAGKLGIPKSQIKPEQRNAATLPLGIVSLHPVQQAGVFGTFASEGVYRAPFVVKSVTDNANHKRTFTEKGERAFSQQNARDATYAMEQVVRGGTGTGAQLPDGRDVAGKTGTTDKGRAIWFNGFIPQMATSVAMFRSDGKPLDIPGYGAYGGALPAQMWRTYMSDAVNIKNLEPKSFGEPSTRPGGGWNGSPDGDGPDGPEQPPATRPDDPPTDEPEDPELPTPPTDLPTVIPTDPGGGGGGGGGDDGDPPGGGGGDDGDPGGGGDGGGGGGGPNG
;
A
#
# COMPACT_ATOMS: atom_id res chain seq x y z
N MET A 1 -27.26 -17.79 45.47
CA MET A 1 -28.11 -18.90 45.95
C MET A 1 -28.82 -19.45 44.73
N SER A 2 -28.69 -20.73 44.36
CA SER A 2 -27.95 -21.85 44.97
C SER A 2 -27.66 -22.92 43.92
N ASP A 3 -26.54 -23.66 44.11
CA ASP A 3 -26.14 -25.02 43.68
C ASP A 3 -26.84 -25.73 42.47
N GLY A 4 -26.17 -26.57 41.66
CA GLY A 4 -24.78 -27.05 41.69
C GLY A 4 -24.65 -28.59 41.68
N ARG A 5 -24.11 -29.18 40.60
CA ARG A 5 -23.57 -30.56 40.37
C ARG A 5 -22.91 -30.57 38.97
N LYS A 6 -21.78 -31.19 38.59
CA LYS A 6 -20.84 -32.28 39.00
C LYS A 6 -20.90 -33.57 38.15
N GLY A 7 -19.86 -33.78 37.32
CA GLY A 7 -19.31 -35.07 36.84
C GLY A 7 -20.15 -35.89 35.86
N PRO A 8 -19.61 -37.00 35.28
CA PRO A 8 -18.23 -37.54 35.31
C PRO A 8 -17.46 -37.23 33.97
N GLU A 9 -16.20 -37.55 33.64
CA GLU A 9 -15.35 -38.77 33.76
C GLU A 9 -15.94 -40.00 33.01
N GLY A 10 -15.23 -40.79 32.21
CA GLY A 10 -13.88 -40.70 31.62
C GLY A 10 -13.32 -42.08 31.23
N GLU A 11 -12.93 -42.32 29.97
CA GLU A 11 -12.43 -43.66 29.52
C GLU A 11 -11.21 -43.58 28.55
N GLU A 12 -10.16 -44.33 28.92
CA GLU A 12 -9.14 -44.97 28.07
C GLU A 12 -9.42 -46.50 28.07
N PRO A 13 -8.67 -47.45 27.44
CA PRO A 13 -7.41 -47.33 26.66
C PRO A 13 -7.38 -48.16 25.35
N THR A 14 -6.23 -48.17 24.63
CA THR A 14 -5.42 -49.39 24.35
C THR A 14 -4.20 -49.10 23.47
N GLY A 15 -3.21 -50.01 23.51
CA GLY A 15 -1.88 -49.87 22.89
C GLY A 15 -1.67 -50.65 21.58
N PRO A 16 -0.40 -50.84 21.15
CA PRO A 16 -0.03 -50.96 19.73
C PRO A 16 0.07 -52.39 19.18
N GLY A 17 0.12 -52.47 17.84
CA GLY A 17 0.56 -53.63 17.06
C GLY A 17 1.54 -53.21 15.95
N GLU A 18 2.46 -54.10 15.61
CA GLU A 18 3.57 -53.89 14.65
C GLU A 18 3.73 -55.17 13.79
N VAL A 19 4.45 -55.09 12.66
CA VAL A 19 4.82 -56.22 11.76
C VAL A 19 3.59 -56.70 10.91
N ASP A 20 3.69 -57.09 9.63
CA ASP A 20 4.84 -57.48 8.79
C ASP A 20 4.85 -56.88 7.37
N ARG A 21 5.91 -57.18 6.60
CA ARG A 21 6.10 -56.89 5.17
C ARG A 21 5.51 -57.98 4.28
N GLN A 22 5.31 -57.66 3.00
CA GLN A 22 5.52 -58.65 1.93
C GLN A 22 5.88 -57.98 0.61
N ASP A 23 6.82 -58.57 -0.12
CA ASP A 23 7.41 -58.06 -1.36
C ASP A 23 6.74 -58.65 -2.61
N THR A 24 6.81 -57.94 -3.74
CA THR A 24 6.70 -58.52 -5.09
C THR A 24 7.67 -57.87 -6.06
N GLU A 25 8.67 -58.62 -6.51
CA GLU A 25 9.56 -58.22 -7.62
C GLU A 25 8.90 -58.46 -8.98
N ALA A 26 9.22 -57.62 -9.97
CA ALA A 26 9.17 -57.97 -11.40
C ALA A 26 10.18 -57.11 -12.18
N GLY A 27 10.86 -57.72 -13.16
CA GLY A 27 12.04 -57.16 -13.84
C GLY A 27 11.78 -56.35 -15.13
N PRO A 28 12.86 -56.03 -15.89
CA PRO A 28 12.89 -54.99 -16.91
C PRO A 28 12.58 -55.49 -18.33
N PRO A 29 12.72 -54.61 -19.35
CA PRO A 29 13.75 -54.87 -20.35
C PRO A 29 14.78 -53.74 -20.52
N ASP A 30 15.84 -54.04 -21.28
CA ASP A 30 17.07 -53.26 -21.47
C ASP A 30 17.25 -52.83 -22.95
N GLY A 31 18.20 -51.92 -23.22
CA GLY A 31 18.56 -51.40 -24.54
C GLY A 31 18.00 -50.00 -24.85
N GLY A 32 18.78 -48.98 -25.19
CA GLY A 32 20.24 -48.85 -25.26
C GLY A 32 20.73 -48.40 -26.64
N ASP A 33 21.19 -47.15 -26.75
CA ASP A 33 22.16 -46.65 -27.74
C ASP A 33 22.54 -45.17 -27.43
N ASP A 34 23.81 -44.81 -27.65
CA ASP A 34 24.43 -43.48 -27.46
C ASP A 34 25.80 -43.50 -28.17
N PRO A 35 26.44 -42.40 -28.64
CA PRO A 35 26.00 -41.00 -28.72
C PRO A 35 26.11 -40.38 -30.14
N ALA A 36 25.62 -39.14 -30.32
CA ALA A 36 26.00 -38.27 -31.44
C ALA A 36 26.03 -36.77 -31.07
N THR A 37 27.23 -36.16 -31.08
CA THR A 37 27.41 -34.72 -30.84
C THR A 37 27.18 -33.89 -32.10
N ALA A 38 26.35 -32.85 -32.02
CA ALA A 38 26.29 -31.79 -33.03
C ALA A 38 26.08 -30.41 -32.37
N THR A 39 27.15 -29.62 -32.30
CA THR A 39 27.08 -28.19 -31.94
C THR A 39 26.53 -27.38 -33.10
N LEU A 40 25.54 -26.51 -32.85
CA LEU A 40 25.15 -25.45 -33.78
C LEU A 40 25.06 -24.10 -33.07
N THR A 41 25.79 -23.13 -33.60
CA THR A 41 25.86 -21.74 -33.13
C THR A 41 24.62 -20.96 -33.57
N VAL A 42 24.02 -20.20 -32.68
CA VAL A 42 22.96 -19.24 -33.02
C VAL A 42 23.56 -17.85 -33.17
N ASN A 43 23.70 -17.38 -34.40
CA ASN A 43 23.96 -15.95 -34.66
C ASN A 43 22.67 -15.16 -34.43
N ALA A 44 22.80 -13.96 -33.86
CA ALA A 44 21.74 -12.97 -33.82
C ALA A 44 22.07 -11.86 -34.83
N GLU A 45 21.26 -11.73 -35.87
CA GLU A 45 21.24 -10.56 -36.75
C GLU A 45 19.94 -9.79 -36.50
N GLU A 46 20.07 -8.48 -36.27
CA GLU A 46 18.98 -7.60 -35.85
C GLU A 46 18.62 -6.68 -37.03
N SER A 47 17.48 -6.96 -37.70
CA SER A 47 17.03 -6.17 -38.84
C SER A 47 16.10 -5.04 -38.41
N ALA A 48 16.64 -3.82 -38.30
CA ALA A 48 15.84 -2.60 -38.33
C ALA A 48 15.33 -2.33 -39.76
N GLY A 49 14.24 -1.57 -39.88
CA GLY A 49 13.69 -1.10 -41.14
C GLY A 49 12.95 0.22 -40.96
N ASP A 50 13.23 1.17 -41.84
CA ASP A 50 12.97 2.60 -41.61
C ASP A 50 11.55 3.07 -41.96
N ALA A 51 11.21 4.26 -41.44
CA ALA A 51 10.30 5.20 -42.08
C ALA A 51 10.77 6.64 -41.80
N GLU A 52 11.05 7.40 -42.85
CA GLU A 52 11.67 8.73 -42.79
C GLU A 52 10.69 9.84 -42.37
N PHE A 53 11.21 10.97 -41.89
CA PHE A 53 11.04 12.26 -42.59
C PHE A 53 12.11 13.27 -42.14
N GLY A 54 12.56 14.14 -43.05
CA GLY A 54 13.59 15.16 -42.78
C GLY A 54 13.10 16.43 -42.06
N ASP A 55 13.85 17.53 -42.02
CA ASP A 55 15.02 17.86 -42.85
C ASP A 55 15.82 19.06 -42.28
N ARG A 56 17.13 19.16 -42.61
CA ARG A 56 18.06 20.32 -42.45
C ARG A 56 18.31 20.83 -41.00
N ALA A 57 19.48 21.35 -40.62
CA ALA A 57 20.80 21.58 -41.25
C ALA A 57 21.80 21.88 -40.10
N ASP A 58 23.13 21.95 -40.22
CA ASP A 58 24.21 21.46 -41.11
C ASP A 58 25.52 22.06 -40.52
N ILE A 59 26.73 21.60 -40.88
CA ILE A 59 28.06 22.18 -40.52
C ILE A 59 28.44 22.08 -39.00
N SER A 60 29.63 21.64 -38.56
CA SER A 60 30.75 20.86 -39.13
C SER A 60 31.74 20.44 -38.01
N ASP A 61 32.66 19.49 -38.30
CA ASP A 61 34.09 19.40 -37.91
C ASP A 61 34.67 20.20 -36.70
N LYS A 62 35.65 19.70 -35.92
CA LYS A 62 36.33 18.38 -35.78
C LYS A 62 37.25 18.40 -34.51
N ASP A 63 37.98 17.31 -34.27
CA ASP A 63 39.28 17.24 -33.55
C ASP A 63 39.43 17.73 -32.08
N ALA A 64 39.33 16.75 -31.18
CA ALA A 64 40.44 16.24 -30.33
C ALA A 64 41.20 17.13 -29.30
N GLN A 65 41.80 16.39 -28.34
CA GLN A 65 42.81 16.76 -27.33
C GLN A 65 42.33 17.42 -26.02
N ASN A 66 42.80 16.83 -24.91
CA ASN A 66 42.74 17.34 -23.54
C ASN A 66 44.17 17.80 -23.18
N PRO A 67 44.36 19.03 -22.67
CA PRO A 67 45.02 19.11 -21.36
C PRO A 67 44.58 20.29 -20.46
N GLY A 68 44.49 20.03 -19.14
CA GLY A 68 45.09 20.87 -18.10
C GLY A 68 44.35 22.14 -17.62
N ASP A 69 43.86 22.08 -16.38
CA ASP A 69 43.73 23.15 -15.38
C ASP A 69 43.56 24.61 -15.84
N ALA A 70 42.30 25.08 -15.86
CA ALA A 70 41.96 26.49 -15.64
C ALA A 70 40.61 26.61 -14.93
N VAL A 71 40.51 27.55 -13.97
CA VAL A 71 39.26 27.92 -13.28
C VAL A 71 38.73 29.22 -13.89
N PRO A 72 37.43 29.27 -14.21
CA PRO A 72 36.65 30.46 -13.87
C PRO A 72 35.30 30.11 -13.21
N ASP A 73 34.62 31.16 -12.75
CA ASP A 73 33.48 31.17 -11.84
C ASP A 73 32.18 30.54 -12.38
N ALA A 74 31.31 30.14 -11.44
CA ALA A 74 29.89 29.83 -11.66
C ALA A 74 29.07 30.31 -10.45
N ASP A 75 27.87 30.86 -10.71
CA ASP A 75 27.09 31.63 -9.73
C ASP A 75 26.53 30.83 -8.53
N GLU A 76 26.21 31.56 -7.45
CA GLU A 76 25.69 31.04 -6.20
C GLU A 76 24.25 30.49 -6.31
N PRO A 77 23.95 29.30 -5.74
CA PRO A 77 22.60 28.92 -5.36
C PRO A 77 22.29 29.40 -3.93
N GLU A 78 21.31 30.30 -3.77
CA GLU A 78 20.91 30.84 -2.47
C GLU A 78 20.47 29.75 -1.47
N SER A 79 20.81 29.95 -0.19
CA SER A 79 20.46 29.03 0.90
C SER A 79 19.12 29.41 1.56
N PRO A 80 18.14 28.49 1.69
CA PRO A 80 16.89 28.79 2.39
C PRO A 80 17.14 28.90 3.91
N ALA A 81 16.82 30.06 4.48
CA ALA A 81 16.88 30.27 5.93
C ALA A 81 15.77 29.48 6.66
N ALA A 82 16.06 29.05 7.89
CA ALA A 82 15.09 28.37 8.75
C ALA A 82 14.43 29.36 9.71
N ASP A 83 13.13 29.59 9.54
CA ASP A 83 12.34 30.47 10.41
C ASP A 83 11.67 29.73 11.57
N ASN A 84 11.41 30.47 12.65
CA ASN A 84 10.92 29.93 13.93
C ASN A 84 9.38 29.78 13.97
N PRO A 85 8.83 28.87 14.79
CA PRO A 85 7.39 28.80 15.03
C PRO A 85 6.87 30.04 15.81
N PRO A 86 5.69 30.58 15.47
CA PRO A 86 5.14 31.78 16.11
C PRO A 86 4.40 31.47 17.43
N ALA A 87 4.11 32.53 18.21
CA ALA A 87 3.30 32.48 19.42
C ALA A 87 2.40 33.74 19.55
N GLY A 88 1.21 33.57 20.15
CA GLY A 88 0.21 34.64 20.38
C GLY A 88 -1.02 34.54 19.47
N ALA A 89 -2.25 34.85 19.92
CA ALA A 89 -2.66 35.31 21.26
C ALA A 89 -4.15 35.08 21.58
N ASP A 90 -4.47 35.20 22.89
CA ASP A 90 -5.79 35.47 23.54
C ASP A 90 -6.91 34.40 23.40
N VAL A 91 -8.06 34.43 24.09
CA VAL A 91 -8.77 35.46 24.93
C VAL A 91 -9.54 34.81 26.12
N ALA A 92 -10.25 35.63 26.93
CA ALA A 92 -11.28 35.30 27.94
C ALA A 92 -10.80 34.65 29.28
N SER A 93 -10.62 35.39 30.39
CA SER A 93 -11.62 35.98 31.33
C SER A 93 -12.28 34.92 32.25
N GLU A 94 -12.30 34.98 33.59
CA GLU A 94 -12.14 36.03 34.63
C GLU A 94 -11.67 35.41 35.99
N SER A 95 -11.37 36.10 37.12
CA SER A 95 -10.83 37.43 37.49
C SER A 95 -10.65 37.50 39.06
N VAL A 96 -10.39 38.69 39.66
CA VAL A 96 -10.37 38.99 41.13
C VAL A 96 -9.19 38.35 41.94
N GLU A 97 -8.48 38.99 42.89
CA GLU A 97 -8.59 40.29 43.61
C GLU A 97 -7.22 41.04 43.80
N THR A 98 -7.19 42.13 44.58
CA THR A 98 -6.05 43.07 44.81
C THR A 98 -5.23 42.72 46.09
N ALA A 99 -4.18 43.42 46.56
CA ALA A 99 -3.66 44.78 46.32
C ALA A 99 -2.14 44.98 46.66
N GLU A 100 -1.63 46.19 46.34
CA GLU A 100 -0.70 47.11 47.07
C GLU A 100 0.09 46.65 48.34
N SER A 101 1.20 47.30 48.76
CA SER A 101 2.15 48.31 48.22
C SER A 101 3.39 48.34 49.14
N GLY A 102 4.43 49.15 48.86
CA GLY A 102 5.68 49.23 49.65
C GLY A 102 5.95 50.60 50.30
N ASP A 103 6.84 50.64 51.30
CA ASP A 103 7.33 51.89 51.91
C ASP A 103 8.79 51.78 52.46
N THR A 104 9.32 52.82 53.10
CA THR A 104 10.76 53.09 53.27
C THR A 104 11.14 53.77 54.61
N ARG A 105 12.47 53.78 54.88
CA ARG A 105 13.26 54.71 55.76
C ARG A 105 13.42 54.46 57.28
N THR A 106 14.71 54.52 57.68
CA THR A 106 15.35 55.09 58.90
C THR A 106 15.15 54.50 60.31
N MET A 107 16.25 53.91 60.85
CA MET A 107 17.09 54.34 62.02
C MET A 107 16.42 54.98 63.27
N PRO A 108 16.90 54.77 64.54
CA PRO A 108 18.35 54.81 64.91
C PRO A 108 18.90 54.04 66.17
N SER A 109 20.23 54.11 66.37
CA SER A 109 20.97 54.34 67.66
C SER A 109 21.48 53.22 68.63
N ALA A 110 22.83 53.19 68.78
CA ALA A 110 23.65 53.17 70.03
C ALA A 110 24.07 51.89 70.84
N SER A 111 25.25 52.04 71.51
CA SER A 111 25.98 51.14 72.47
C SER A 111 26.67 49.89 71.88
N SER A 112 28.00 49.64 71.92
CA SER A 112 29.09 49.68 72.96
C SER A 112 29.11 48.45 73.89
N LYS A 113 30.23 47.80 74.29
CA LYS A 113 31.70 48.07 74.38
C LYS A 113 32.53 46.92 73.74
N GLN A 114 33.85 46.92 73.41
CA GLN A 114 35.15 47.48 73.91
C GLN A 114 35.98 46.53 74.82
N GLY A 115 37.20 46.14 74.39
CA GLY A 115 38.21 45.35 75.12
C GLY A 115 39.52 45.19 74.29
N GLY A 116 40.71 45.12 74.92
CA GLY A 116 42.03 45.31 74.24
C GLY A 116 43.21 44.40 74.66
N PRO A 117 44.43 44.62 74.11
CA PRO A 117 45.55 43.66 74.01
C PRO A 117 46.66 43.81 75.10
N PRO A 118 47.78 43.03 75.11
CA PRO A 118 48.98 43.19 74.23
C PRO A 118 49.19 42.08 73.16
N GLY A 119 50.31 41.93 72.42
CA GLY A 119 51.64 42.58 72.46
C GLY A 119 52.64 42.09 71.37
N ASP A 120 53.95 42.24 71.65
CA ASP A 120 55.13 42.06 70.75
C ASP A 120 55.59 40.58 70.57
N GLY A 121 56.50 40.13 69.67
CA GLY A 121 57.46 40.69 68.68
C GLY A 121 58.74 39.78 68.61
N PRO A 122 59.80 39.98 67.79
CA PRO A 122 60.00 40.73 66.53
C PRO A 122 60.80 39.96 65.41
N GLY A 123 61.08 40.59 64.25
CA GLY A 123 62.42 40.53 63.62
C GLY A 123 62.65 39.91 62.21
N HIS A 124 63.31 40.68 61.33
CA HIS A 124 64.09 40.30 60.11
C HIS A 124 63.38 39.62 58.91
N GLY A 125 63.74 39.86 57.64
CA GLY A 125 64.59 40.93 57.09
C GLY A 125 65.08 40.73 55.64
N GLY A 126 64.92 41.75 54.78
CA GLY A 126 65.81 42.04 53.63
C GLY A 126 65.53 41.36 52.27
N GLY A 127 65.96 42.02 51.19
CA GLY A 127 66.07 41.46 49.83
C GLY A 127 65.07 42.02 48.81
N GLY A 128 65.54 42.87 47.87
CA GLY A 128 64.75 43.37 46.75
C GLY A 128 65.18 42.77 45.41
N GLY A 129 64.26 42.68 44.44
CA GLY A 129 64.55 42.23 43.08
C GLY A 129 63.38 42.53 42.13
N GLY A 130 63.66 43.18 41.00
CA GLY A 130 62.63 43.64 40.05
C GLY A 130 62.16 42.56 39.09
N GLY A 131 60.85 42.51 38.83
CA GLY A 131 60.24 41.71 37.76
C GLY A 131 59.19 42.54 37.02
N GLY A 132 59.30 42.61 35.69
CA GLY A 132 58.46 43.50 34.86
C GLY A 132 56.96 43.12 34.82
N PRO A 133 56.08 44.04 34.39
CA PRO A 133 54.64 43.82 34.39
C PRO A 133 54.24 42.67 33.46
N GLY A 134 53.81 41.55 34.04
CA GLY A 134 53.29 40.41 33.30
C GLY A 134 52.07 40.79 32.45
N LYS A 135 52.16 40.59 31.14
CA LYS A 135 51.11 40.96 30.16
C LYS A 135 49.72 40.53 30.65
N PRO A 136 48.70 41.41 30.65
CA PRO A 136 47.38 41.09 31.20
C PRO A 136 46.75 39.94 30.42
N ARG A 137 46.60 38.77 31.06
CA ARG A 137 45.93 37.61 30.48
C ARG A 137 44.50 38.00 30.06
N SER A 138 44.27 37.97 28.74
CA SER A 138 43.12 38.64 28.12
C SER A 138 41.78 38.18 28.68
N ARG A 139 40.78 39.08 28.72
CA ARG A 139 39.42 38.79 29.20
C ARG A 139 38.81 37.56 28.50
N ARG A 140 39.13 37.36 27.21
CA ARG A 140 38.79 36.18 26.41
C ARG A 140 39.32 34.87 27.00
N SER A 141 40.56 34.82 27.50
CA SER A 141 41.15 33.61 28.11
C SER A 141 40.43 33.16 29.39
N ARG A 142 39.89 34.11 30.17
CA ARG A 142 39.11 33.82 31.40
C ARG A 142 37.70 33.33 31.08
N ILE A 143 37.09 33.86 30.01
CA ILE A 143 35.81 33.37 29.48
C ILE A 143 35.99 31.95 28.93
N LEU A 144 36.98 31.73 28.06
CA LEU A 144 37.26 30.42 27.46
C LEU A 144 37.51 29.33 28.52
N ARG A 145 38.25 29.63 29.60
CA ARG A 145 38.40 28.71 30.73
C ARG A 145 37.08 28.44 31.46
N ARG A 146 36.22 29.44 31.69
CA ARG A 146 34.90 29.22 32.28
C ARG A 146 34.01 28.35 31.38
N THR A 147 33.95 28.62 30.09
CA THR A 147 33.22 27.80 29.11
C THR A 147 33.74 26.36 29.10
N LEU A 148 35.07 26.16 29.14
CA LEU A 148 35.67 24.83 29.23
C LEU A 148 35.32 24.10 30.53
N PHE A 149 35.37 24.77 31.70
CA PHE A 149 34.97 24.16 32.97
C PHE A 149 33.47 23.85 33.03
N ILE A 150 32.61 24.68 32.45
CA ILE A 150 31.16 24.41 32.33
C ILE A 150 30.92 23.21 31.40
N LEU A 151 31.63 23.13 30.26
CA LEU A 151 31.54 22.01 29.34
C LEU A 151 32.04 20.69 29.98
N LEU A 152 33.17 20.72 30.68
CA LEU A 152 33.69 19.56 31.41
C LEU A 152 32.77 19.15 32.58
N GLY A 153 32.17 20.11 33.27
CA GLY A 153 31.15 19.85 34.30
C GLY A 153 29.88 19.21 33.74
N LEU A 154 29.41 19.68 32.57
CA LEU A 154 28.28 19.10 31.85
C LEU A 154 28.59 17.68 31.35
N ILE A 155 29.78 17.45 30.78
CA ILE A 155 30.25 16.11 30.38
C ILE A 155 30.32 15.18 31.60
N GLY A 156 30.90 15.64 32.71
CA GLY A 156 30.97 14.88 33.96
C GLY A 156 29.58 14.54 34.53
N PHE A 157 28.64 15.49 34.48
CA PHE A 157 27.24 15.27 34.86
C PHE A 157 26.57 14.23 33.94
N CYS A 158 26.73 14.32 32.62
CA CYS A 158 26.19 13.34 31.67
C CYS A 158 26.78 11.94 31.89
N VAL A 159 28.09 11.82 32.16
CA VAL A 159 28.75 10.55 32.49
C VAL A 159 28.23 9.98 33.81
N ALA A 160 28.08 10.81 34.86
CA ALA A 160 27.53 10.37 36.13
C ALA A 160 26.06 9.93 36.01
N ALA A 161 25.23 10.69 35.28
CA ALA A 161 23.84 10.33 35.00
C ALA A 161 23.72 9.03 34.19
N PHE A 162 24.59 8.82 33.20
CA PHE A 162 24.65 7.58 32.43
C PHE A 162 25.09 6.40 33.31
N ALA A 163 26.09 6.57 34.17
CA ALA A 163 26.55 5.53 35.09
C ALA A 163 25.47 5.14 36.12
N ILE A 164 24.76 6.12 36.68
CA ILE A 164 23.60 5.88 37.57
C ILE A 164 22.51 5.11 36.82
N ALA A 165 22.11 5.58 35.63
CA ALA A 165 21.08 4.92 34.83
C ALA A 165 21.48 3.50 34.38
N TYR A 166 22.77 3.26 34.09
CA TYR A 166 23.30 1.93 33.80
C TYR A 166 23.19 1.00 35.01
N LEU A 167 23.60 1.46 36.21
CA LEU A 167 23.49 0.67 37.45
C LEU A 167 22.03 0.31 37.76
N PHE A 168 21.10 1.28 37.66
CA PHE A 168 19.68 1.09 37.99
C PHE A 168 18.83 0.48 36.86
N THR A 169 19.35 0.26 35.66
CA THR A 169 18.62 -0.46 34.59
C THR A 169 18.74 -1.98 34.79
N PRO A 170 17.66 -2.71 35.12
CA PRO A 170 17.71 -4.17 35.21
C PRO A 170 17.86 -4.78 33.81
N VAL A 171 18.61 -5.89 33.72
CA VAL A 171 18.53 -6.78 32.55
C VAL A 171 17.19 -7.51 32.62
N PRO A 172 16.33 -7.44 31.58
CA PRO A 172 15.05 -8.16 31.58
C PRO A 172 15.27 -9.68 31.55
N SER A 173 14.21 -10.45 31.81
CA SER A 173 14.26 -11.89 31.52
C SER A 173 14.39 -12.14 30.01
N PRO A 174 15.20 -13.11 29.57
CA PRO A 174 15.15 -13.62 28.20
C PRO A 174 13.74 -14.00 27.77
N LEU A 175 13.45 -13.87 26.46
CA LEU A 175 12.19 -14.34 25.87
C LEU A 175 12.12 -15.87 25.72
N GLU A 176 13.08 -16.64 26.24
CA GLU A 176 13.19 -18.11 26.13
C GLU A 176 11.91 -18.89 26.47
N LYS A 177 11.13 -18.44 27.47
CA LYS A 177 9.84 -19.08 27.83
C LYS A 177 8.65 -18.62 26.99
N ALA A 178 8.81 -17.56 26.20
CA ALA A 178 7.87 -17.20 25.15
C ALA A 178 8.31 -17.91 23.86
N VAL A 179 7.72 -19.08 23.59
CA VAL A 179 7.65 -19.61 22.22
C VAL A 179 7.26 -18.44 21.31
N ALA A 180 8.08 -18.14 20.31
CA ALA A 180 7.98 -16.90 19.53
C ALA A 180 6.72 -16.91 18.64
N GLN A 181 5.57 -16.68 19.27
CA GLN A 181 4.27 -16.62 18.61
C GLN A 181 4.33 -15.51 17.56
N GLY A 182 4.23 -15.89 16.30
CA GLY A 182 4.06 -14.94 15.22
C GLY A 182 2.72 -14.19 15.35
N PRO A 183 2.62 -12.97 14.80
CA PRO A 183 1.45 -12.11 14.94
C PRO A 183 0.18 -12.81 14.48
N THR A 184 -0.89 -12.51 15.20
CA THR A 184 -2.23 -12.97 14.89
C THR A 184 -3.05 -11.79 14.38
N PHE A 185 -3.45 -11.86 13.12
CA PHE A 185 -4.26 -10.85 12.44
C PHE A 185 -5.73 -11.17 12.61
N TYR A 186 -6.52 -10.18 13.02
CA TYR A 186 -7.95 -10.29 13.27
C TYR A 186 -8.74 -9.34 12.37
N TYR A 187 -9.99 -9.70 12.06
CA TYR A 187 -10.96 -8.79 11.47
C TYR A 187 -11.36 -7.67 12.47
N SER A 188 -12.25 -6.77 12.06
CA SER A 188 -12.64 -5.57 12.81
C SER A 188 -13.34 -5.82 14.15
N ASP A 189 -13.81 -7.05 14.38
CA ASP A 189 -14.34 -7.51 15.67
C ASP A 189 -13.24 -7.63 16.74
N GLY A 190 -12.02 -8.03 16.33
CA GLY A 190 -10.92 -8.39 17.24
C GLY A 190 -10.94 -9.84 17.70
N GLU A 191 -11.84 -10.67 17.16
CA GLU A 191 -12.09 -12.06 17.57
C GLU A 191 -11.91 -13.03 16.40
N SER A 192 -12.46 -12.71 15.22
CA SER A 192 -12.33 -13.54 14.02
C SER A 192 -10.89 -13.47 13.49
N GLN A 193 -10.17 -14.58 13.51
CA GLN A 193 -8.80 -14.64 13.01
C GLN A 193 -8.75 -14.67 11.47
N ILE A 194 -8.06 -13.70 10.87
CA ILE A 194 -7.67 -13.72 9.45
C ILE A 194 -6.61 -14.81 9.24
N ALA A 195 -5.48 -14.65 9.94
CA ALA A 195 -4.30 -15.49 9.82
C ALA A 195 -3.42 -15.36 11.07
N LYS A 196 -2.58 -16.36 11.34
CA LYS A 196 -1.50 -16.29 12.32
C LYS A 196 -0.21 -16.64 11.60
N THR A 197 0.75 -15.71 11.52
CA THR A 197 1.98 -15.90 10.73
C THR A 197 3.19 -15.99 11.63
N GLY A 198 3.60 -17.23 11.94
CA GLY A 198 4.85 -17.55 12.62
C GLY A 198 5.40 -18.88 12.12
N VAL A 199 6.66 -19.18 12.45
CA VAL A 199 7.34 -20.42 12.06
C VAL A 199 7.85 -21.15 13.30
N ASN A 200 8.00 -22.47 13.18
CA ASN A 200 8.79 -23.24 14.13
C ASN A 200 10.25 -22.77 14.07
N ARG A 201 10.94 -22.75 15.21
CA ARG A 201 12.37 -22.41 15.27
C ARG A 201 13.20 -23.68 15.47
N ASP A 202 13.70 -24.19 14.36
CA ASP A 202 14.82 -25.13 14.36
C ASP A 202 16.08 -24.34 14.77
N ALA A 203 16.32 -24.22 16.08
CA ALA A 203 17.54 -23.60 16.59
C ALA A 203 18.76 -24.45 16.25
N VAL A 204 19.87 -23.81 15.91
CA VAL A 204 21.14 -24.44 15.51
C VAL A 204 22.31 -23.86 16.29
N GLU A 205 23.18 -24.73 16.79
CA GLU A 205 24.41 -24.35 17.51
C GLU A 205 25.37 -23.61 16.57
N LEU A 206 26.20 -22.71 17.09
CA LEU A 206 27.03 -21.81 16.27
C LEU A 206 28.00 -22.55 15.34
N ASP A 207 28.47 -23.74 15.72
CA ASP A 207 29.41 -24.57 14.94
C ASP A 207 28.76 -25.20 13.70
N ARG A 208 27.44 -25.46 13.75
CA ARG A 208 26.62 -25.92 12.62
C ARG A 208 26.49 -24.87 11.51
N ILE A 209 26.69 -23.60 11.84
CA ILE A 209 26.58 -22.46 10.91
C ILE A 209 27.95 -22.25 10.22
N PRO A 210 28.05 -22.38 8.88
CA PRO A 210 29.32 -22.26 8.16
C PRO A 210 30.01 -20.93 8.45
N GLU A 211 31.33 -20.97 8.67
CA GLU A 211 32.10 -19.79 9.03
C GLU A 211 31.98 -18.66 8.01
N SER A 212 31.92 -19.00 6.72
CA SER A 212 31.65 -18.05 5.63
C SER A 212 30.33 -17.28 5.81
N THR A 213 29.30 -17.89 6.38
CA THR A 213 28.01 -17.26 6.69
C THR A 213 28.10 -16.41 7.96
N ARG A 214 28.79 -16.90 9.01
CA ARG A 214 29.04 -16.13 10.25
C ARG A 214 29.82 -14.84 9.93
N ASN A 215 30.92 -14.97 9.21
CA ASN A 215 31.80 -13.89 8.78
C ASN A 215 31.09 -12.91 7.83
N ALA A 216 30.20 -13.39 6.95
CA ALA A 216 29.39 -12.52 6.11
C ALA A 216 28.41 -11.64 6.90
N VAL A 217 27.73 -12.19 7.90
CA VAL A 217 26.83 -11.42 8.78
C VAL A 217 27.60 -10.41 9.62
N ILE A 218 28.77 -10.79 10.16
CA ILE A 218 29.68 -9.87 10.86
C ILE A 218 30.09 -8.73 9.91
N ALA A 219 30.59 -9.03 8.71
CA ALA A 219 31.01 -8.03 7.73
C ALA A 219 29.86 -7.11 7.26
N ALA A 220 28.62 -7.62 7.18
CA ALA A 220 27.43 -6.87 6.77
C ALA A 220 26.92 -5.89 7.86
N GLU A 221 26.90 -6.32 9.12
CA GLU A 221 26.25 -5.60 10.23
C GLU A 221 27.24 -4.91 11.19
N ASN A 222 28.38 -5.56 11.49
CA ASN A 222 29.26 -5.17 12.60
C ASN A 222 30.68 -5.75 12.45
N GLY A 223 31.49 -5.31 11.47
CA GLY A 223 32.84 -5.87 11.25
C GLY A 223 33.74 -5.92 12.51
N THR A 224 33.58 -4.96 13.43
CA THR A 224 34.27 -4.89 14.73
C THR A 224 33.56 -5.67 15.86
N PHE A 225 32.71 -6.66 15.58
CA PHE A 225 31.81 -7.30 16.57
C PHE A 225 32.52 -7.87 17.80
N TYR A 226 33.65 -8.56 17.59
CA TYR A 226 34.46 -9.11 18.68
C TYR A 226 35.26 -8.04 19.45
N GLU A 227 35.45 -6.84 18.89
CA GLU A 227 36.14 -5.70 19.54
C GLU A 227 35.20 -4.74 20.29
N ASP A 228 33.98 -4.53 19.79
CA ASP A 228 33.02 -3.56 20.33
C ASP A 228 32.43 -4.08 21.67
N PRO A 229 32.46 -3.32 22.78
CA PRO A 229 31.91 -3.73 24.08
C PRO A 229 30.37 -3.59 24.09
N GLY A 230 29.68 -4.46 23.35
CA GLY A 230 28.23 -4.47 23.14
C GLY A 230 27.71 -3.31 22.29
N VAL A 231 28.42 -2.18 22.23
CA VAL A 231 28.05 -0.96 21.51
C VAL A 231 29.27 -0.37 20.82
N SER A 232 29.15 -0.01 19.54
CA SER A 232 30.32 0.46 18.79
C SER A 232 30.63 1.92 19.07
N VAL A 233 31.78 2.16 19.71
CA VAL A 233 32.28 3.52 19.98
C VAL A 233 32.64 4.24 18.68
N ARG A 234 33.29 3.53 17.74
CA ARG A 234 33.61 4.02 16.39
C ARG A 234 32.35 4.25 15.56
N GLY A 235 31.37 3.34 15.63
CA GLY A 235 30.07 3.50 14.96
C GLY A 235 29.28 4.70 15.50
N THR A 236 29.17 4.83 16.82
CA THR A 236 28.40 5.90 17.48
C THR A 236 28.99 7.29 17.23
N THR A 237 30.32 7.44 17.30
CA THR A 237 30.99 8.72 17.03
C THR A 237 30.89 9.13 15.56
N ARG A 238 31.03 8.17 14.63
CA ARG A 238 30.75 8.38 13.19
C ARG A 238 29.29 8.78 12.94
N ALA A 239 28.36 8.13 13.63
CA ALA A 239 26.92 8.43 13.52
C ALA A 239 26.60 9.86 13.95
N PHE A 240 27.10 10.29 15.11
CA PHE A 240 26.97 11.66 15.60
C PHE A 240 27.55 12.68 14.59
N TRP A 241 28.76 12.45 14.08
CA TRP A 241 29.42 13.39 13.15
C TRP A 241 28.69 13.52 11.80
N SER A 242 28.14 12.43 11.26
CA SER A 242 27.37 12.46 10.01
C SER A 242 26.05 13.20 10.17
N THR A 243 25.34 13.00 11.30
CA THR A 243 24.12 13.75 11.63
C THR A 243 24.41 15.25 11.73
N VAL A 244 25.50 15.65 12.41
CA VAL A 244 25.93 17.05 12.54
C VAL A 244 26.35 17.67 11.20
N THR A 245 26.84 16.87 10.25
CA THR A 245 27.25 17.32 8.91
C THR A 245 26.19 17.10 7.81
N GLY A 246 24.94 16.83 8.19
CA GLY A 246 23.80 16.68 7.25
C GLY A 246 23.90 15.46 6.32
N ARG A 247 24.87 14.57 6.52
CA ARG A 247 25.09 13.39 5.68
C ARG A 247 24.20 12.23 6.14
N GLN A 248 23.33 11.77 5.26
CA GLN A 248 22.36 10.71 5.53
C GLN A 248 23.08 9.36 5.78
N LEU A 249 22.78 8.74 6.93
CA LEU A 249 23.42 7.49 7.38
C LEU A 249 22.42 6.33 7.48
N GLN A 250 22.93 5.13 7.18
CA GLN A 250 22.37 3.86 7.64
C GLN A 250 23.32 3.22 8.67
N GLY A 251 22.80 2.30 9.49
CA GLY A 251 23.62 1.32 10.24
C GLY A 251 24.55 1.90 11.31
N GLY A 252 24.03 2.14 12.51
CA GLY A 252 24.82 2.52 13.70
C GLY A 252 24.61 1.63 14.92
N SER A 253 24.00 0.44 14.77
CA SER A 253 23.67 -0.47 15.88
C SER A 253 24.36 -1.83 15.71
N THR A 254 25.04 -2.27 16.76
CA THR A 254 25.84 -3.51 16.81
C THR A 254 24.98 -4.76 16.77
N ILE A 255 25.60 -5.91 16.47
CA ILE A 255 24.97 -7.23 16.60
C ILE A 255 24.42 -7.43 18.02
N THR A 256 25.18 -7.09 19.08
CA THR A 256 24.69 -7.17 20.47
C THR A 256 23.47 -6.27 20.74
N GLN A 257 23.44 -5.03 20.23
CA GLN A 257 22.26 -4.15 20.36
C GLN A 257 21.04 -4.69 19.62
N GLN A 258 21.24 -5.18 18.40
CA GLN A 258 20.16 -5.76 17.60
C GLN A 258 19.64 -7.06 18.24
N MET A 259 20.53 -7.91 18.76
CA MET A 259 20.17 -9.11 19.53
C MET A 259 19.39 -8.72 20.79
N VAL A 260 19.85 -7.74 21.57
CA VAL A 260 19.17 -7.31 22.81
C VAL A 260 17.75 -6.81 22.56
N ARG A 261 17.57 -5.94 21.56
CA ARG A 261 16.25 -5.47 21.06
C ARG A 261 15.32 -6.64 20.73
N ASN A 262 15.90 -7.76 20.29
CA ASN A 262 15.22 -8.90 19.71
C ASN A 262 15.13 -10.12 20.64
N TYR A 263 15.74 -10.10 21.83
CA TYR A 263 15.85 -11.25 22.73
C TYR A 263 15.27 -10.99 24.13
N TYR A 264 15.27 -9.74 24.58
CA TYR A 264 14.81 -9.34 25.90
C TYR A 264 13.49 -8.57 25.83
N GLY A 265 12.52 -8.98 26.65
CA GLY A 265 11.28 -8.21 26.84
C GLY A 265 11.53 -6.86 27.54
N GLY A 266 10.54 -5.97 27.58
CA GLY A 266 10.58 -4.77 28.44
C GLY A 266 11.55 -3.64 28.05
N ILE A 267 12.35 -3.80 26.98
CA ILE A 267 13.10 -2.70 26.34
C ILE A 267 12.13 -1.59 25.89
N GLY A 268 10.95 -1.99 25.38
CA GLY A 268 9.86 -1.12 24.92
C GLY A 268 9.71 -1.15 23.39
N THR A 269 8.51 -0.91 22.88
CA THR A 269 8.15 -0.94 21.44
C THR A 269 8.02 0.46 20.81
N GLU A 270 8.23 1.52 21.58
CA GLU A 270 8.12 2.89 21.10
C GLU A 270 9.47 3.43 20.60
N ARG A 271 9.47 4.18 19.49
CA ARG A 271 10.68 4.85 18.97
C ARG A 271 11.07 6.08 19.81
N SER A 272 11.39 5.87 21.09
CA SER A 272 11.83 6.90 22.03
C SER A 272 13.34 6.83 22.32
N VAL A 273 13.91 7.97 22.75
CA VAL A 273 15.30 8.03 23.25
C VAL A 273 15.49 7.08 24.44
N THR A 274 14.49 7.01 25.33
CA THR A 274 14.48 6.11 26.50
C THR A 274 14.60 4.63 26.09
N ARG A 275 13.92 4.20 25.01
CA ARG A 275 14.05 2.83 24.48
C ARG A 275 15.48 2.56 23.99
N LYS A 276 16.08 3.47 23.20
CA LYS A 276 17.45 3.30 22.70
C LYS A 276 18.49 3.37 23.83
N LEU A 277 18.25 4.14 24.89
CA LEU A 277 19.11 4.18 26.08
C LEU A 277 19.08 2.84 26.84
N LYS A 278 17.88 2.25 27.06
CA LYS A 278 17.74 0.89 27.60
C LYS A 278 18.44 -0.16 26.73
N GLU A 279 18.24 -0.10 25.41
CA GLU A 279 18.89 -0.99 24.43
C GLU A 279 20.43 -0.92 24.53
N VAL A 280 21.00 0.27 24.65
CA VAL A 280 22.43 0.51 24.90
C VAL A 280 22.89 -0.09 26.23
N MET A 281 22.16 0.16 27.32
CA MET A 281 22.54 -0.28 28.67
C MET A 281 22.45 -1.79 28.84
N VAL A 282 21.43 -2.44 28.27
CA VAL A 282 21.31 -3.89 28.31
C VAL A 282 22.32 -4.55 27.36
N ALA A 283 22.62 -3.96 26.19
CA ALA A 283 23.71 -4.45 25.33
C ALA A 283 25.08 -4.41 26.03
N LEU A 284 25.38 -3.32 26.76
CA LEU A 284 26.60 -3.21 27.57
C LEU A 284 26.71 -4.27 28.68
N LYS A 285 25.57 -4.68 29.29
CA LYS A 285 25.56 -5.73 30.32
C LYS A 285 25.68 -7.13 29.73
N VAL A 286 24.92 -7.42 28.66
CA VAL A 286 24.97 -8.71 27.98
C VAL A 286 26.37 -9.02 27.45
N ASP A 287 27.08 -8.03 26.89
CA ASP A 287 28.46 -8.18 26.41
C ASP A 287 29.50 -8.34 27.55
N GLN A 288 29.12 -8.11 28.81
CA GLN A 288 29.92 -8.40 30.02
C GLN A 288 29.53 -9.74 30.68
N GLU A 289 28.30 -10.21 30.49
CA GLU A 289 27.74 -11.42 31.11
C GLU A 289 27.75 -12.65 30.18
N LYS A 290 28.03 -12.48 28.88
CA LYS A 290 27.92 -13.52 27.85
C LYS A 290 29.04 -13.47 26.83
N ASP A 291 29.49 -14.64 26.40
CA ASP A 291 30.48 -14.78 25.34
C ASP A 291 29.98 -14.27 23.99
N LYS A 292 30.90 -13.73 23.18
CA LYS A 292 30.61 -13.22 21.83
C LYS A 292 29.96 -14.27 20.92
N ASP A 293 30.39 -15.51 21.03
CA ASP A 293 29.86 -16.61 20.26
C ASP A 293 28.41 -16.94 20.67
N TRP A 294 28.08 -16.91 21.95
CA TRP A 294 26.68 -17.02 22.41
C TRP A 294 25.83 -15.84 21.89
N ILE A 295 26.33 -14.61 21.94
CA ILE A 295 25.62 -13.43 21.41
C ILE A 295 25.37 -13.57 19.90
N LEU A 296 26.36 -14.05 19.15
CA LEU A 296 26.25 -14.29 17.70
C LEU A 296 25.29 -15.43 17.39
N GLU A 297 25.34 -16.53 18.14
CA GLU A 297 24.42 -17.66 18.02
C GLU A 297 22.96 -17.23 18.27
N GLN A 298 22.71 -16.53 19.38
CA GLN A 298 21.37 -16.04 19.69
C GLN A 298 20.93 -14.98 18.67
N TYR A 299 21.84 -14.16 18.13
CA TYR A 299 21.49 -13.27 17.01
C TYR A 299 21.09 -14.05 15.75
N LEU A 300 21.95 -14.97 15.29
CA LEU A 300 21.75 -15.76 14.07
C LEU A 300 20.55 -16.71 14.15
N ASN A 301 20.18 -17.18 15.34
CA ASN A 301 18.96 -17.96 15.57
C ASN A 301 17.69 -17.12 15.74
N THR A 302 17.81 -15.80 15.90
CA THR A 302 16.65 -14.94 16.21
C THR A 302 16.28 -13.94 15.14
N ILE A 303 17.25 -13.31 14.46
CA ILE A 303 17.02 -12.23 13.50
C ILE A 303 16.09 -12.67 12.35
N TYR A 304 15.35 -11.71 11.79
CA TYR A 304 14.54 -11.93 10.60
C TYR A 304 15.39 -11.88 9.34
N PHE A 305 15.30 -12.90 8.49
CA PHE A 305 16.03 -12.96 7.22
C PHE A 305 15.16 -12.69 5.98
N GLY A 306 13.85 -12.52 6.12
CA GLY A 306 12.89 -12.47 5.01
C GLY A 306 12.08 -13.76 4.92
N ARG A 307 11.17 -13.89 3.96
CA ARG A 307 10.39 -15.13 3.69
C ARG A 307 9.62 -15.77 4.87
N ASN A 308 9.35 -15.03 5.95
CA ASN A 308 8.93 -15.53 7.28
C ASN A 308 9.98 -16.40 8.04
N ALA A 309 11.23 -16.44 7.59
CA ALA A 309 12.33 -17.16 8.23
C ALA A 309 12.94 -16.38 9.41
N TYR A 310 12.81 -16.95 10.61
CA TYR A 310 13.45 -16.46 11.83
C TYR A 310 14.51 -17.44 12.26
N GLY A 311 15.75 -16.99 12.27
CA GLY A 311 16.92 -17.86 12.45
C GLY A 311 17.48 -18.37 11.12
N VAL A 312 18.81 -18.52 11.08
CA VAL A 312 19.58 -18.79 9.86
C VAL A 312 19.28 -20.17 9.25
N GLN A 313 18.84 -21.14 10.06
CA GLN A 313 18.37 -22.45 9.58
C GLN A 313 17.06 -22.33 8.80
N ALA A 314 16.11 -21.52 9.28
CA ALA A 314 14.90 -21.21 8.52
C ALA A 314 15.23 -20.38 7.25
N ALA A 315 16.28 -19.56 7.29
CA ALA A 315 16.74 -18.80 6.12
C ALA A 315 17.33 -19.74 5.06
N ALA A 316 18.22 -20.65 5.43
CA ALA A 316 18.81 -21.63 4.52
C ALA A 316 17.74 -22.48 3.80
N LYS A 317 16.74 -22.96 4.55
CA LYS A 317 15.59 -23.67 3.99
C LYS A 317 14.77 -22.78 3.06
N SER A 318 14.30 -21.63 3.54
CA SER A 318 13.38 -20.78 2.76
C SER A 318 14.02 -20.10 1.54
N TYR A 319 15.33 -19.84 1.53
CA TYR A 319 16.03 -19.20 0.42
C TYR A 319 16.65 -20.17 -0.59
N TYR A 320 17.10 -21.35 -0.14
CA TYR A 320 17.90 -22.26 -0.97
C TYR A 320 17.52 -23.76 -0.87
N ASP A 321 16.47 -24.09 -0.12
CA ASP A 321 16.07 -25.47 0.23
C ASP A 321 17.24 -26.30 0.80
N LYS A 322 17.97 -25.69 1.73
CA LYS A 322 19.18 -26.26 2.36
C LYS A 322 19.11 -26.25 3.88
N ASP A 323 19.79 -27.23 4.48
CA ASP A 323 20.28 -27.10 5.85
C ASP A 323 21.37 -26.03 5.91
N VAL A 324 21.46 -25.27 7.00
CA VAL A 324 22.44 -24.19 7.18
C VAL A 324 23.88 -24.66 6.96
N SER A 325 24.22 -25.88 7.36
CA SER A 325 25.57 -26.45 7.19
C SER A 325 25.98 -26.65 5.72
N LYS A 326 25.02 -26.56 4.78
CA LYS A 326 25.22 -26.72 3.33
C LYS A 326 25.24 -25.39 2.56
N LEU A 327 25.17 -24.24 3.24
CA LEU A 327 25.28 -22.93 2.59
C LEU A 327 26.68 -22.68 2.03
N THR A 328 26.76 -22.27 0.77
CA THR A 328 28.01 -21.75 0.19
C THR A 328 28.29 -20.33 0.70
N ALA A 329 29.54 -19.87 0.56
CA ALA A 329 29.91 -18.50 0.95
C ALA A 329 29.10 -17.41 0.23
N ALA A 330 28.75 -17.63 -1.04
CA ALA A 330 27.89 -16.73 -1.81
C ALA A 330 26.48 -16.65 -1.19
N GLU A 331 25.88 -17.79 -0.87
CA GLU A 331 24.53 -17.89 -0.29
C GLU A 331 24.49 -17.32 1.14
N GLY A 332 25.52 -17.57 1.94
CA GLY A 332 25.69 -16.94 3.26
C GLY A 332 25.79 -15.41 3.18
N ALA A 333 26.55 -14.89 2.20
CA ALA A 333 26.62 -13.44 1.95
C ALA A 333 25.29 -12.84 1.46
N TYR A 334 24.43 -13.63 0.81
CA TYR A 334 23.10 -13.18 0.42
C TYR A 334 22.11 -13.18 1.59
N ILE A 335 22.14 -14.21 2.44
CA ILE A 335 21.39 -14.25 3.70
C ILE A 335 21.82 -13.08 4.62
N ALA A 336 23.11 -12.75 4.68
CA ALA A 336 23.61 -11.55 5.35
C ALA A 336 23.13 -10.24 4.70
N ALA A 337 23.05 -10.17 3.37
CA ALA A 337 22.51 -9.01 2.65
C ALA A 337 21.02 -8.78 2.92
N ALA A 338 20.24 -9.84 3.18
CA ALA A 338 18.80 -9.79 3.44
C ALA A 338 18.45 -9.06 4.75
N ILE A 339 19.30 -9.17 5.80
CA ILE A 339 19.04 -8.64 7.16
C ILE A 339 18.56 -7.18 7.17
N GLN A 340 19.15 -6.30 6.35
CA GLN A 340 18.80 -4.87 6.36
C GLN A 340 17.53 -4.52 5.57
N GLN A 341 17.04 -5.38 4.68
CA GLN A 341 15.77 -5.19 3.96
C GLN A 341 15.04 -6.53 3.74
N PRO A 342 14.57 -7.21 4.82
CA PRO A 342 14.15 -8.61 4.76
C PRO A 342 13.00 -8.90 3.78
N SER A 343 12.01 -8.00 3.68
CA SER A 343 10.92 -8.16 2.72
C SER A 343 11.29 -7.77 1.29
N ASN A 344 12.12 -6.72 1.07
CA ASN A 344 12.55 -6.33 -0.28
C ASN A 344 13.42 -7.41 -0.94
N PHE A 345 14.25 -8.08 -0.14
CA PHE A 345 15.11 -9.19 -0.57
C PHE A 345 14.48 -10.55 -0.26
N ALA A 346 13.15 -10.63 -0.14
CA ALA A 346 12.44 -11.91 -0.04
C ALA A 346 12.39 -12.62 -1.41
N ASP A 347 11.83 -11.98 -2.45
CA ASP A 347 11.72 -12.57 -3.79
C ASP A 347 12.08 -11.53 -4.86
N PRO A 348 13.38 -11.21 -5.02
CA PRO A 348 13.81 -10.03 -5.76
C PRO A 348 13.75 -10.25 -7.28
N THR A 349 12.76 -9.65 -7.92
CA THR A 349 12.55 -9.70 -9.38
C THR A 349 12.72 -8.29 -9.99
N GLY A 350 12.84 -8.20 -11.32
CA GLY A 350 12.93 -6.91 -12.02
C GLY A 350 14.01 -5.97 -11.46
N GLN A 351 13.60 -4.77 -11.02
CA GLN A 351 14.50 -3.79 -10.42
C GLN A 351 15.03 -4.22 -9.04
N ASP A 352 14.23 -4.94 -8.24
CA ASP A 352 14.61 -5.40 -6.91
C ASP A 352 15.72 -6.45 -6.98
N ARG A 353 15.77 -7.26 -8.05
CA ARG A 353 16.92 -8.14 -8.36
C ARG A 353 18.23 -7.36 -8.42
N ALA A 354 18.23 -6.23 -9.14
CA ALA A 354 19.41 -5.40 -9.30
C ALA A 354 19.80 -4.67 -8.00
N ILE A 355 18.83 -4.30 -7.14
CA ILE A 355 19.10 -3.73 -5.82
C ILE A 355 19.71 -4.81 -4.91
N ALA A 356 19.13 -6.01 -4.88
CA ALA A 356 19.59 -7.14 -4.08
C ALA A 356 21.01 -7.58 -4.48
N GLU A 357 21.33 -7.66 -5.77
CA GLU A 357 22.68 -7.99 -6.24
C GLU A 357 23.71 -6.92 -5.85
N ARG A 358 23.38 -5.62 -5.95
CA ARG A 358 24.27 -4.56 -5.49
C ARG A 358 24.53 -4.64 -3.99
N ARG A 359 23.51 -4.94 -3.18
CA ARG A 359 23.69 -5.13 -1.73
C ARG A 359 24.52 -6.37 -1.42
N TRP A 360 24.32 -7.47 -2.14
CA TRP A 360 25.12 -8.70 -2.00
C TRP A 360 26.59 -8.46 -2.31
N ARG A 361 26.91 -7.76 -3.41
CA ARG A 361 28.29 -7.36 -3.73
C ARG A 361 28.92 -6.51 -2.61
N ALA A 362 28.19 -5.54 -2.07
CA ALA A 362 28.66 -4.73 -0.94
C ALA A 362 28.93 -5.53 0.36
N VAL A 363 28.27 -6.68 0.56
CA VAL A 363 28.62 -7.62 1.65
C VAL A 363 29.93 -8.32 1.34
N LEU A 364 30.16 -8.79 0.11
CA LEU A 364 31.44 -9.37 -0.30
C LEU A 364 32.59 -8.36 -0.20
N ASP A 365 32.38 -7.10 -0.58
CA ASP A 365 33.38 -6.02 -0.46
C ASP A 365 33.76 -5.78 1.02
N ASN A 366 32.78 -5.85 1.94
CA ASN A 366 33.04 -5.81 3.37
C ASN A 366 33.83 -7.06 3.84
N MET A 367 33.52 -8.26 3.34
CA MET A 367 34.26 -9.49 3.68
C MET A 367 35.71 -9.45 3.16
N VAL A 368 35.98 -8.77 2.04
CA VAL A 368 37.34 -8.51 1.55
C VAL A 368 38.06 -7.51 2.45
N ARG A 369 37.39 -6.41 2.83
CA ARG A 369 37.94 -5.39 3.76
C ARG A 369 38.32 -6.01 5.11
N ASP A 370 37.47 -6.88 5.65
CA ASP A 370 37.65 -7.51 6.96
C ASP A 370 38.54 -8.77 6.90
N GLY A 371 39.08 -9.11 5.72
CA GLY A 371 40.06 -10.19 5.53
C GLY A 371 39.50 -11.61 5.45
N TYR A 372 38.17 -11.79 5.49
CA TYR A 372 37.50 -13.09 5.47
C TYR A 372 37.55 -13.81 4.12
N VAL A 373 37.71 -13.06 3.02
CA VAL A 373 37.92 -13.60 1.66
C VAL A 373 38.89 -12.73 0.87
N THR A 374 39.62 -13.30 -0.08
CA THR A 374 40.43 -12.51 -1.03
C THR A 374 39.54 -11.84 -2.08
N ALA A 375 40.01 -10.72 -2.65
CA ALA A 375 39.32 -10.04 -3.75
C ALA A 375 39.07 -10.95 -4.97
N GLY A 376 40.00 -11.87 -5.26
CA GLY A 376 39.85 -12.87 -6.33
C GLY A 376 38.74 -13.88 -6.04
N GLN A 377 38.64 -14.38 -4.80
CA GLN A 377 37.54 -15.24 -4.38
C GLN A 377 36.20 -14.50 -4.49
N ALA A 378 36.10 -13.30 -3.92
CA ALA A 378 34.88 -12.48 -3.99
C ALA A 378 34.44 -12.21 -5.45
N ALA A 379 35.36 -11.82 -6.33
CA ALA A 379 35.08 -11.57 -7.75
C ALA A 379 34.66 -12.83 -8.53
N SER A 380 35.07 -14.03 -8.08
CA SER A 380 34.66 -15.31 -8.67
C SER A 380 33.24 -15.76 -8.26
N MET A 381 32.68 -15.20 -7.19
CA MET A 381 31.34 -15.59 -6.74
C MET A 381 30.27 -15.08 -7.70
N LYS A 382 29.28 -15.93 -8.00
CA LYS A 382 28.10 -15.57 -8.79
C LYS A 382 26.92 -15.29 -7.85
N PHE A 383 26.07 -14.32 -8.21
CA PHE A 383 24.90 -13.95 -7.41
C PHE A 383 23.97 -15.16 -7.23
N PRO A 384 23.79 -15.66 -5.99
CA PRO A 384 22.98 -16.85 -5.73
C PRO A 384 21.50 -16.47 -5.78
N THR A 385 20.85 -16.80 -6.89
CA THR A 385 19.41 -16.54 -7.06
C THR A 385 18.64 -17.46 -6.11
N PRO A 386 17.81 -16.93 -5.19
CA PRO A 386 16.99 -17.75 -4.31
C PRO A 386 16.02 -18.67 -5.08
N VAL A 387 15.60 -19.76 -4.45
CA VAL A 387 14.46 -20.56 -4.95
C VAL A 387 13.19 -19.72 -4.96
N LYS A 388 12.13 -20.14 -5.67
CA LYS A 388 10.81 -19.50 -5.53
C LYS A 388 10.34 -19.64 -4.08
N GLN A 389 9.86 -18.56 -3.44
CA GLN A 389 9.37 -18.66 -2.07
C GLN A 389 8.11 -19.55 -2.01
N GLU A 390 8.12 -20.57 -1.16
CA GLU A 390 6.89 -21.25 -0.76
C GLU A 390 6.08 -20.35 0.21
N ILE A 391 4.88 -19.96 -0.24
CA ILE A 391 3.96 -19.14 0.55
C ILE A 391 2.88 -20.07 1.10
N THR A 392 2.82 -20.22 2.41
CA THR A 392 1.98 -21.21 3.08
C THR A 392 0.48 -20.99 2.86
N ASP A 393 -0.31 -22.07 2.89
CA ASP A 393 -1.77 -22.06 2.70
C ASP A 393 -2.53 -21.10 3.64
N VAL A 394 -1.94 -20.75 4.79
CA VAL A 394 -2.46 -19.74 5.72
C VAL A 394 -2.70 -18.39 5.05
N LEU A 395 -1.93 -18.06 4.00
CA LEU A 395 -2.01 -16.82 3.22
C LEU A 395 -2.76 -16.98 1.88
N LYS A 396 -3.38 -18.13 1.60
CA LYS A 396 -4.08 -18.42 0.34
C LYS A 396 -5.24 -17.44 0.07
N GLY A 397 -5.45 -17.12 -1.21
CA GLY A 397 -6.53 -16.23 -1.66
C GLY A 397 -6.41 -14.81 -1.12
N GLN A 398 -7.48 -14.29 -0.50
CA GLN A 398 -7.51 -12.91 0.02
C GLN A 398 -6.77 -12.73 1.36
N LYS A 399 -6.44 -13.82 2.07
CA LYS A 399 -5.78 -13.75 3.39
C LYS A 399 -4.39 -13.11 3.31
N GLY A 400 -3.60 -13.51 2.31
CA GLY A 400 -2.28 -12.95 2.08
C GLY A 400 -2.30 -11.45 1.80
N TYR A 401 -3.23 -10.95 0.97
CA TYR A 401 -3.38 -9.51 0.77
C TYR A 401 -3.74 -8.76 2.06
N MET A 402 -4.70 -9.27 2.85
CA MET A 402 -5.09 -8.64 4.12
C MET A 402 -3.91 -8.53 5.10
N VAL A 403 -3.12 -9.60 5.22
CA VAL A 403 -1.90 -9.62 6.06
C VAL A 403 -0.85 -8.67 5.49
N ASN A 404 -0.57 -8.72 4.18
CA ASN A 404 0.49 -7.93 3.55
C ASN A 404 0.22 -6.42 3.68
N VAL A 405 -1.00 -5.96 3.37
CA VAL A 405 -1.37 -4.55 3.47
C VAL A 405 -1.35 -4.07 4.93
N ALA A 406 -1.77 -4.91 5.89
CA ALA A 406 -1.66 -4.58 7.32
C ALA A 406 -0.20 -4.51 7.80
N LYS A 407 0.69 -5.41 7.36
CA LYS A 407 2.14 -5.33 7.64
C LYS A 407 2.74 -4.05 7.04
N LYS A 408 2.40 -3.72 5.79
CA LYS A 408 2.87 -2.50 5.09
C LYS A 408 2.49 -1.22 5.86
N GLU A 409 1.23 -1.06 6.27
CA GLU A 409 0.82 0.11 7.06
C GLU A 409 1.57 0.21 8.40
N LEU A 410 1.78 -0.91 9.10
CA LEU A 410 2.49 -0.92 10.39
C LEU A 410 3.92 -0.39 10.26
N VAL A 411 4.63 -0.77 9.19
CA VAL A 411 5.98 -0.30 8.90
C VAL A 411 5.97 1.16 8.45
N GLU A 412 5.23 1.47 7.37
CA GLU A 412 5.30 2.77 6.68
C GLU A 412 4.64 3.92 7.44
N ARG A 413 3.55 3.66 8.18
CA ARG A 413 2.71 4.71 8.81
C ARG A 413 2.62 4.63 10.32
N ARG A 414 2.77 3.45 10.94
CA ARG A 414 2.61 3.28 12.41
C ARG A 414 3.92 3.20 13.18
N GLY A 415 5.05 3.07 12.47
CA GLY A 415 6.41 3.17 13.00
C GLY A 415 6.98 1.85 13.55
N TYR A 416 6.35 0.71 13.30
CA TYR A 416 6.91 -0.59 13.68
C TYR A 416 8.05 -1.00 12.73
N SER A 417 8.88 -1.94 13.15
CA SER A 417 9.79 -2.69 12.28
C SER A 417 9.20 -4.06 11.93
N GLU A 418 9.69 -4.69 10.86
CA GLU A 418 9.31 -6.06 10.50
C GLU A 418 9.66 -7.06 11.62
N ASP A 419 10.77 -6.84 12.34
CA ASP A 419 11.13 -7.59 13.56
C ASP A 419 10.01 -7.49 14.62
N GLU A 420 9.62 -6.27 15.02
CA GLU A 420 8.61 -6.05 16.06
C GLU A 420 7.25 -6.64 15.68
N ILE A 421 6.82 -6.46 14.42
CA ILE A 421 5.54 -6.98 13.91
C ILE A 421 5.50 -8.50 14.05
N ASN A 422 6.54 -9.18 13.57
CA ASN A 422 6.49 -10.62 13.35
C ASN A 422 6.87 -11.44 14.59
N ARG A 423 7.40 -10.83 15.64
CA ARG A 423 8.00 -11.54 16.78
C ARG A 423 7.39 -11.26 18.14
N SER A 424 6.68 -10.14 18.28
CA SER A 424 6.22 -9.64 19.60
C SER A 424 4.85 -10.23 20.02
N GLY A 425 4.43 -11.37 19.45
CA GLY A 425 3.13 -11.99 19.70
C GLY A 425 1.91 -11.15 19.34
N LEU A 426 2.09 -10.10 18.52
CA LEU A 426 1.12 -9.03 18.37
C LEU A 426 -0.27 -9.54 17.95
N LYS A 427 -1.29 -9.10 18.67
CA LYS A 427 -2.69 -9.19 18.23
C LYS A 427 -2.99 -7.95 17.40
N ILE A 428 -3.15 -8.13 16.09
CA ILE A 428 -3.29 -7.04 15.11
C ILE A 428 -4.74 -7.02 14.63
N THR A 429 -5.55 -6.15 15.22
CA THR A 429 -6.94 -5.91 14.80
C THR A 429 -6.94 -5.01 13.58
N THR A 430 -7.42 -5.53 12.45
CA THR A 430 -7.61 -4.75 11.23
C THR A 430 -8.93 -3.97 11.25
N THR A 431 -9.17 -3.15 10.23
CA THR A 431 -10.46 -2.48 9.99
C THR A 431 -11.42 -3.33 9.14
N PHE A 432 -10.96 -4.46 8.61
CA PHE A 432 -11.72 -5.29 7.66
C PHE A 432 -12.91 -5.97 8.34
N ASP A 433 -14.12 -5.76 7.83
CA ASP A 433 -15.30 -6.53 8.22
C ASP A 433 -15.32 -7.84 7.43
N LYS A 434 -15.42 -8.99 8.12
CA LYS A 434 -15.39 -10.30 7.46
C LYS A 434 -16.52 -10.47 6.44
N ARG A 435 -17.76 -10.06 6.78
CA ARG A 435 -18.93 -10.21 5.91
C ARG A 435 -18.78 -9.34 4.66
N LEU A 436 -18.24 -8.12 4.80
CA LEU A 436 -17.96 -7.24 3.67
C LEU A 436 -16.78 -7.71 2.82
N MET A 437 -15.71 -8.26 3.40
CA MET A 437 -14.62 -8.90 2.64
C MET A 437 -15.14 -10.09 1.81
N ASP A 438 -15.99 -10.94 2.41
CA ASP A 438 -16.62 -12.07 1.71
C ASP A 438 -17.59 -11.58 0.61
N ALA A 439 -18.33 -10.48 0.83
CA ALA A 439 -19.19 -9.85 -0.16
C ALA A 439 -18.43 -9.22 -1.33
N MET A 440 -17.32 -8.52 -1.05
CA MET A 440 -16.47 -7.92 -2.08
C MET A 440 -15.89 -9.00 -3.00
N LYS A 441 -15.45 -10.13 -2.40
CA LYS A 441 -15.01 -11.30 -3.17
C LYS A 441 -16.15 -11.91 -4.00
N ARG A 442 -17.36 -12.06 -3.46
CA ARG A 442 -18.52 -12.55 -4.21
C ARG A 442 -18.83 -11.65 -5.41
N SER A 443 -18.94 -10.34 -5.20
CA SER A 443 -19.21 -9.36 -6.26
C SER A 443 -18.23 -9.48 -7.43
N VAL A 444 -16.93 -9.45 -7.17
CA VAL A 444 -15.91 -9.57 -8.23
C VAL A 444 -16.00 -10.93 -8.93
N ASN A 445 -16.17 -12.02 -8.18
CA ASN A 445 -16.28 -13.36 -8.76
C ASN A 445 -17.57 -13.56 -9.59
N GLN A 446 -18.70 -12.99 -9.19
CA GLN A 446 -20.00 -13.16 -9.87
C GLN A 446 -20.14 -12.31 -11.13
N ASN A 447 -19.44 -11.18 -11.21
CA ASN A 447 -19.51 -10.28 -12.36
C ASN A 447 -18.35 -10.48 -13.35
N THR A 448 -17.23 -11.10 -12.97
CA THR A 448 -16.11 -11.40 -13.89
C THR A 448 -16.59 -12.36 -15.00
N PRO A 449 -16.59 -11.95 -16.29
CA PRO A 449 -17.03 -12.81 -17.39
C PRO A 449 -16.08 -13.99 -17.64
N ASP A 450 -16.64 -15.12 -18.08
CA ASP A 450 -15.87 -16.25 -18.56
C ASP A 450 -14.96 -15.88 -19.73
N GLY A 451 -13.81 -16.54 -19.83
CA GLY A 451 -12.78 -16.24 -20.83
C GLY A 451 -11.97 -14.95 -20.59
N MET A 452 -12.27 -14.16 -19.55
CA MET A 452 -11.48 -12.96 -19.23
C MET A 452 -9.99 -13.28 -19.08
N SER A 453 -9.15 -12.51 -19.78
CA SER A 453 -7.69 -12.70 -19.76
C SER A 453 -7.12 -12.54 -18.35
N LYS A 454 -6.38 -13.54 -17.84
CA LYS A 454 -5.75 -13.54 -16.50
C LYS A 454 -4.76 -12.38 -16.24
N LYS A 455 -4.39 -11.62 -17.28
CA LYS A 455 -3.60 -10.38 -17.24
C LYS A 455 -4.41 -9.13 -16.86
N ILE A 456 -5.74 -9.22 -16.92
CA ILE A 456 -6.64 -8.19 -16.39
C ILE A 456 -6.66 -8.36 -14.87
N ARG A 457 -6.32 -7.28 -14.19
CA ARG A 457 -6.36 -7.14 -12.73
C ARG A 457 -7.62 -6.38 -12.37
N THR A 458 -8.26 -6.82 -11.28
CA THR A 458 -9.38 -6.13 -10.67
C THR A 458 -8.97 -5.73 -9.26
N GLY A 459 -8.98 -4.43 -8.98
CA GLY A 459 -8.82 -3.88 -7.63
C GLY A 459 -10.12 -3.24 -7.19
N ALA A 460 -10.65 -3.66 -6.04
CA ALA A 460 -11.82 -3.02 -5.43
C ALA A 460 -11.50 -2.65 -3.98
N VAL A 461 -11.98 -1.49 -3.50
CA VAL A 461 -11.76 -0.97 -2.14
C VAL A 461 -13.00 -0.22 -1.67
N SER A 462 -13.45 -0.51 -0.45
CA SER A 462 -14.56 0.16 0.23
C SER A 462 -14.11 0.78 1.55
N VAL A 463 -14.45 2.05 1.77
CA VAL A 463 -14.11 2.84 2.96
C VAL A 463 -15.34 3.41 3.65
N ASP A 464 -15.24 3.56 4.96
CA ASP A 464 -16.13 4.37 5.78
C ASP A 464 -15.69 5.86 5.72
N PRO A 465 -16.49 6.78 5.12
CA PRO A 465 -16.19 8.20 5.02
C PRO A 465 -16.00 8.90 6.37
N SER A 466 -16.68 8.41 7.42
CA SER A 466 -16.71 9.04 8.74
C SER A 466 -15.45 8.79 9.57
N THR A 467 -14.70 7.73 9.27
CA THR A 467 -13.47 7.35 9.99
C THR A 467 -12.23 7.17 9.10
N GLY A 468 -12.38 6.92 7.81
CA GLY A 468 -11.27 6.53 6.91
C GLY A 468 -10.91 5.04 6.98
N GLN A 469 -11.65 4.22 7.73
CA GLN A 469 -11.41 2.77 7.81
C GLN A 469 -11.71 2.09 6.47
N VAL A 470 -10.77 1.29 5.94
CA VAL A 470 -11.05 0.36 4.84
C VAL A 470 -11.82 -0.82 5.37
N VAL A 471 -13.11 -0.90 5.08
CA VAL A 471 -14.00 -1.94 5.62
C VAL A 471 -13.97 -3.22 4.79
N ALA A 472 -13.67 -3.13 3.49
CA ALA A 472 -13.44 -4.29 2.62
C ALA A 472 -12.60 -3.92 1.39
N PHE A 473 -11.95 -4.92 0.78
CA PHE A 473 -11.28 -4.80 -0.50
C PHE A 473 -11.16 -6.16 -1.21
N TYR A 474 -10.83 -6.15 -2.49
CA TYR A 474 -10.40 -7.32 -3.25
C TYR A 474 -9.00 -7.06 -3.80
N GLY A 475 -8.03 -7.88 -3.41
CA GLY A 475 -6.61 -7.61 -3.65
C GLY A 475 -6.06 -8.14 -4.98
N GLY A 476 -6.83 -8.91 -5.74
CA GLY A 476 -6.35 -9.66 -6.91
C GLY A 476 -6.84 -11.11 -6.87
N ARG A 477 -6.54 -11.89 -7.92
CA ARG A 477 -7.10 -13.25 -8.11
C ARG A 477 -6.68 -14.24 -7.00
N GLY A 478 -5.46 -14.11 -6.48
CA GLY A 478 -5.00 -14.88 -5.33
C GLY A 478 -3.54 -14.60 -4.98
N TYR A 479 -3.26 -14.34 -3.70
CA TYR A 479 -1.93 -13.89 -3.23
C TYR A 479 -0.76 -14.82 -3.57
N LEU A 480 -1.01 -16.13 -3.75
CA LEU A 480 0.02 -17.11 -4.12
C LEU A 480 0.38 -17.09 -5.62
N GLU A 481 -0.50 -16.56 -6.47
CA GLU A 481 -0.23 -16.30 -7.89
C GLU A 481 0.35 -14.90 -8.10
N GLU A 482 -0.15 -13.91 -7.34
CA GLU A 482 0.18 -12.50 -7.49
C GLU A 482 0.15 -11.84 -6.12
N ALA A 483 1.30 -11.67 -5.47
CA ALA A 483 1.39 -11.11 -4.11
C ALA A 483 1.16 -9.59 -4.04
N LEU A 484 1.37 -8.88 -5.16
CA LEU A 484 1.09 -7.45 -5.28
C LEU A 484 -0.42 -7.22 -5.26
N SER A 485 -0.90 -6.33 -4.38
CA SER A 485 -2.33 -6.04 -4.31
C SER A 485 -2.75 -5.06 -5.40
N SER A 486 -3.69 -5.48 -6.27
CA SER A 486 -4.30 -4.62 -7.30
C SER A 486 -5.00 -3.37 -6.73
N SER A 487 -5.31 -3.36 -5.43
CA SER A 487 -5.98 -2.26 -4.72
C SER A 487 -5.06 -1.30 -3.96
N PHE A 488 -3.83 -1.72 -3.63
CA PHE A 488 -2.92 -1.02 -2.71
C PHE A 488 -1.46 -0.93 -3.20
N GLY A 489 -1.11 -1.64 -4.27
CA GLY A 489 0.27 -1.72 -4.81
C GLY A 489 0.34 -1.33 -6.28
N ASP A 490 -0.66 -1.72 -7.09
CA ASP A 490 -0.78 -1.29 -8.48
C ASP A 490 -1.38 0.11 -8.62
N TRP A 491 -1.02 0.76 -9.73
CA TRP A 491 -1.55 2.06 -10.14
C TRP A 491 -2.15 1.93 -11.54
N ALA A 492 -3.27 2.60 -11.77
CA ALA A 492 -3.83 2.77 -13.12
C ALA A 492 -4.21 4.24 -13.35
N GLN A 493 -4.15 4.69 -14.61
CA GLN A 493 -4.55 6.05 -14.99
C GLN A 493 -6.04 6.24 -14.63
N ALA A 494 -6.36 7.29 -13.87
CA ALA A 494 -7.70 7.52 -13.32
C ALA A 494 -8.75 7.87 -14.40
N GLY A 495 -8.30 8.45 -15.52
CA GLY A 495 -9.15 8.88 -16.62
C GLY A 495 -10.25 9.85 -16.16
N SER A 496 -11.44 9.74 -16.76
CA SER A 496 -12.60 10.54 -16.34
C SER A 496 -13.03 10.38 -14.87
N GLY A 497 -12.46 9.45 -14.10
CA GLY A 497 -12.62 9.36 -12.65
C GLY A 497 -11.88 10.45 -11.86
N PHE A 498 -11.01 11.23 -12.51
CA PHE A 498 -10.32 12.41 -11.92
C PHE A 498 -11.15 13.70 -12.04
N LYS A 499 -12.14 13.75 -12.94
CA LYS A 499 -12.98 14.94 -13.19
C LYS A 499 -13.62 15.55 -11.94
N PRO A 500 -14.12 14.77 -10.95
CA PRO A 500 -14.64 15.35 -9.70
C PRO A 500 -13.63 16.17 -8.90
N ILE A 501 -12.32 15.89 -9.02
CA ILE A 501 -11.25 16.69 -8.38
C ILE A 501 -11.13 18.06 -9.07
N ALA A 502 -11.23 18.10 -10.40
CA ALA A 502 -11.29 19.35 -11.15
C ALA A 502 -12.58 20.14 -10.88
N LEU A 503 -13.73 19.46 -10.73
CA LEU A 503 -14.99 20.07 -10.32
C LEU A 503 -14.91 20.69 -8.92
N ALA A 504 -14.38 19.96 -7.94
CA ALA A 504 -14.15 20.48 -6.60
C ALA A 504 -13.20 21.69 -6.61
N ALA A 505 -12.12 21.64 -7.39
CA ALA A 505 -11.20 22.77 -7.56
C ALA A 505 -11.88 23.99 -8.21
N ALA A 506 -12.85 23.78 -9.12
CA ALA A 506 -13.62 24.84 -9.75
C ALA A 506 -14.61 25.51 -8.80
N LEU A 507 -15.37 24.72 -8.04
CA LEU A 507 -16.32 25.22 -7.02
C LEU A 507 -15.56 25.99 -5.91
N GLU A 508 -14.41 25.46 -5.46
CA GLU A 508 -13.49 26.17 -4.55
C GLU A 508 -12.87 27.44 -5.18
N SER A 509 -12.87 27.56 -6.51
CA SER A 509 -12.44 28.75 -7.26
C SER A 509 -13.58 29.73 -7.56
N GLY A 510 -14.78 29.53 -7.00
CA GLY A 510 -15.94 30.42 -7.20
C GLY A 510 -16.72 30.17 -8.49
N LYS A 511 -16.48 29.06 -9.20
CA LYS A 511 -17.40 28.59 -10.24
C LYS A 511 -18.63 27.96 -9.58
N THR A 512 -19.72 27.85 -10.33
CA THR A 512 -21.00 27.28 -9.87
C THR A 512 -21.45 26.15 -10.79
N LEU A 513 -22.41 25.33 -10.36
CA LEU A 513 -23.00 24.29 -11.22
C LEU A 513 -23.62 24.83 -12.51
N SER A 514 -24.07 26.09 -12.51
CA SER A 514 -24.59 26.82 -13.67
C SER A 514 -23.50 27.37 -14.61
N SER A 515 -22.22 27.28 -14.25
CA SER A 515 -21.12 27.75 -15.11
C SER A 515 -21.03 26.90 -16.38
N THR A 516 -20.99 27.55 -17.55
CA THR A 516 -21.03 26.90 -18.86
C THR A 516 -19.68 26.86 -19.55
N TYR A 517 -19.43 25.77 -20.27
CA TYR A 517 -18.22 25.53 -21.08
C TYR A 517 -18.60 24.91 -22.42
N ASP A 518 -17.79 25.14 -23.46
CA ASP A 518 -18.05 24.53 -24.76
C ASP A 518 -17.72 23.02 -24.72
N GLY A 519 -18.75 22.21 -24.96
CA GLY A 519 -18.73 20.76 -25.14
C GLY A 519 -18.83 20.32 -26.60
N SER A 520 -18.55 21.19 -27.58
CA SER A 520 -18.28 20.80 -28.98
C SER A 520 -17.10 19.80 -29.07
N SER A 521 -17.01 19.07 -30.19
CA SER A 521 -16.01 18.02 -30.42
C SER A 521 -15.79 17.81 -31.93
N PRO A 522 -14.54 17.72 -32.41
CA PRO A 522 -13.29 17.89 -31.67
C PRO A 522 -13.01 19.35 -31.31
N GLN A 523 -12.17 19.57 -30.29
CA GLN A 523 -11.52 20.86 -30.02
C GLN A 523 -10.00 20.67 -29.93
N TYR A 524 -9.23 21.71 -30.24
CA TYR A 524 -7.76 21.64 -30.28
C TYR A 524 -7.13 22.42 -29.11
N PHE A 525 -6.26 21.76 -28.34
CA PHE A 525 -5.57 22.34 -27.19
C PHE A 525 -4.08 22.07 -27.28
N ALA A 526 -3.26 23.12 -27.33
CA ALA A 526 -1.80 23.03 -27.48
C ALA A 526 -1.35 22.06 -28.61
N GLY A 527 -2.05 22.10 -29.76
CA GLY A 527 -1.79 21.25 -30.92
C GLY A 527 -2.36 19.82 -30.85
N SER A 528 -2.90 19.38 -29.70
CA SER A 528 -3.56 18.07 -29.55
C SER A 528 -5.05 18.16 -29.82
N ASP A 529 -5.62 17.19 -30.54
CA ASP A 529 -7.07 17.08 -30.72
C ASP A 529 -7.73 16.36 -29.53
N ILE A 530 -8.72 17.00 -28.91
CA ILE A 530 -9.51 16.45 -27.82
C ILE A 530 -10.92 16.17 -28.34
N LYS A 531 -11.29 14.90 -28.33
CA LYS A 531 -12.62 14.40 -28.73
C LYS A 531 -13.42 14.02 -27.49
N ASN A 532 -14.73 14.21 -27.56
CA ASN A 532 -15.66 13.60 -26.61
C ASN A 532 -15.84 12.10 -26.91
N ASP A 533 -16.41 11.37 -25.96
CA ASP A 533 -16.77 9.97 -26.19
C ASP A 533 -17.81 9.84 -27.31
N GLY A 534 -17.67 8.82 -28.16
CA GLY A 534 -18.40 8.70 -29.43
C GLY A 534 -18.22 9.88 -30.41
N GLY A 535 -17.29 10.81 -30.16
CA GLY A 535 -17.09 12.02 -30.95
C GLY A 535 -18.15 13.13 -30.74
N ARG A 536 -19.19 12.90 -29.93
CA ARG A 536 -20.39 13.75 -29.84
C ARG A 536 -20.10 15.20 -29.44
N SER A 537 -20.63 16.14 -30.21
CA SER A 537 -20.75 17.55 -29.81
C SER A 537 -21.98 17.76 -28.93
N PHE A 538 -21.83 18.58 -27.88
CA PHE A 538 -22.91 18.93 -26.97
C PHE A 538 -23.24 20.44 -26.95
N GLY A 539 -22.43 21.28 -27.61
CA GLY A 539 -22.54 22.74 -27.54
C GLY A 539 -22.19 23.29 -26.16
N SER A 540 -22.66 24.50 -25.84
CA SER A 540 -22.47 25.10 -24.52
C SER A 540 -23.21 24.31 -23.43
N VAL A 541 -22.49 23.79 -22.44
CA VAL A 541 -23.03 22.90 -21.40
C VAL A 541 -22.63 23.37 -20.00
N ASN A 542 -23.55 23.24 -19.05
CA ASN A 542 -23.27 23.52 -17.63
C ASN A 542 -22.50 22.36 -16.96
N LEU A 543 -21.89 22.63 -15.79
CA LEU A 543 -21.04 21.65 -15.10
C LEU A 543 -21.78 20.38 -14.65
N VAL A 544 -23.10 20.44 -14.43
CA VAL A 544 -23.93 19.23 -14.20
C VAL A 544 -23.95 18.35 -15.45
N THR A 545 -24.34 18.94 -16.59
CA THR A 545 -24.44 18.25 -17.89
C THR A 545 -23.09 17.69 -18.34
N ALA A 546 -22.00 18.45 -18.14
CA ALA A 546 -20.63 18.04 -18.44
C ALA A 546 -20.14 16.89 -17.56
N THR A 547 -20.57 16.82 -16.29
CA THR A 547 -20.20 15.75 -15.36
C THR A 547 -20.99 14.47 -15.65
N GLN A 548 -22.32 14.56 -15.80
CA GLN A 548 -23.23 13.48 -16.15
C GLN A 548 -22.79 12.71 -17.41
N ASN A 549 -22.56 13.46 -18.49
CA ASN A 549 -22.15 12.94 -19.80
C ASN A 549 -20.63 12.77 -19.93
N SER A 550 -19.86 13.07 -18.87
CA SER A 550 -18.41 12.89 -18.82
C SER A 550 -17.65 13.62 -19.95
N ILE A 551 -18.14 14.78 -20.40
CA ILE A 551 -17.65 15.53 -21.56
C ILE A 551 -16.16 15.86 -21.37
N ASN A 552 -15.35 15.67 -22.42
CA ASN A 552 -13.90 15.88 -22.35
C ASN A 552 -13.54 17.35 -22.60
N THR A 553 -14.03 17.93 -23.70
CA THR A 553 -13.67 19.29 -24.12
C THR A 553 -14.07 20.34 -23.10
N ALA A 554 -15.30 20.27 -22.59
CA ALA A 554 -15.78 21.12 -21.49
C ALA A 554 -14.90 21.05 -20.23
N TYR A 555 -14.35 19.87 -19.89
CA TYR A 555 -13.46 19.69 -18.74
C TYR A 555 -12.02 20.17 -18.99
N VAL A 556 -11.54 20.16 -20.24
CA VAL A 556 -10.26 20.80 -20.60
C VAL A 556 -10.41 22.33 -20.54
N ASN A 557 -11.50 22.88 -21.10
CA ASN A 557 -11.84 24.30 -20.99
C ASN A 557 -11.92 24.76 -19.52
N LEU A 558 -12.58 23.98 -18.65
CA LEU A 558 -12.60 24.21 -17.21
C LEU A 558 -11.18 24.30 -16.60
N GLY A 559 -10.28 23.39 -17.00
CA GLY A 559 -8.89 23.37 -16.53
C GLY A 559 -8.06 24.57 -16.98
N GLN A 560 -8.27 25.06 -18.21
CA GLN A 560 -7.63 26.28 -18.72
C GLN A 560 -8.12 27.52 -17.95
N ASP A 561 -9.44 27.63 -17.73
CA ASP A 561 -10.09 28.75 -17.02
C ASP A 561 -9.65 28.83 -15.54
N ILE A 562 -9.70 27.73 -14.78
CA ILE A 562 -9.34 27.78 -13.36
C ILE A 562 -7.82 27.67 -13.12
N GLY A 563 -7.07 27.09 -14.05
CA GLY A 563 -5.63 26.85 -13.95
C GLY A 563 -5.27 25.55 -13.21
N ASN A 564 -4.47 24.70 -13.86
CA ASN A 564 -4.10 23.36 -13.38
C ASN A 564 -3.52 23.30 -11.96
N GLU A 565 -2.74 24.29 -11.50
CA GLU A 565 -2.16 24.28 -10.15
C GLU A 565 -3.23 24.27 -9.05
N LYS A 566 -4.44 24.81 -9.30
CA LYS A 566 -5.57 24.68 -8.37
C LYS A 566 -6.10 23.24 -8.30
N ILE A 567 -6.11 22.52 -9.43
CA ILE A 567 -6.46 21.10 -9.51
C ILE A 567 -5.41 20.25 -8.79
N VAL A 568 -4.11 20.53 -9.01
CA VAL A 568 -3.00 19.88 -8.29
C VAL A 568 -3.10 20.12 -6.78
N LYS A 569 -3.40 21.36 -6.35
CA LYS A 569 -3.63 21.70 -4.94
C LYS A 569 -4.83 20.95 -4.35
N MET A 570 -5.93 20.82 -5.11
CA MET A 570 -7.12 20.06 -4.68
C MET A 570 -6.84 18.56 -4.59
N ALA A 571 -6.11 17.98 -5.54
CA ALA A 571 -5.64 16.60 -5.48
C ALA A 571 -4.77 16.35 -4.24
N GLY A 572 -3.89 17.31 -3.89
CA GLY A 572 -3.11 17.29 -2.65
C GLY A 572 -3.98 17.26 -1.38
N LYS A 573 -5.02 18.11 -1.31
CA LYS A 573 -6.02 18.10 -0.21
C LYS A 573 -6.81 16.79 -0.11
N LEU A 574 -6.80 15.96 -1.17
CA LEU A 574 -7.52 14.69 -1.29
C LEU A 574 -6.60 13.46 -1.22
N GLY A 575 -5.36 13.61 -0.74
CA GLY A 575 -4.44 12.50 -0.51
C GLY A 575 -3.62 12.05 -1.74
N ILE A 576 -3.60 12.84 -2.81
CA ILE A 576 -2.77 12.59 -4.00
C ILE A 576 -1.57 13.57 -3.96
N PRO A 577 -0.38 13.15 -3.50
CA PRO A 577 0.75 14.05 -3.30
C PRO A 577 1.28 14.64 -4.62
N LYS A 578 1.76 15.89 -4.58
CA LYS A 578 2.27 16.61 -5.77
C LYS A 578 3.47 15.92 -6.44
N SER A 579 4.17 15.02 -5.75
CA SER A 579 5.22 14.16 -6.30
C SER A 579 4.70 13.02 -7.21
N GLN A 580 3.45 12.58 -7.02
CA GLN A 580 2.80 11.55 -7.84
C GLN A 580 2.27 12.11 -9.18
N ILE A 581 1.96 13.42 -9.22
CA ILE A 581 1.58 14.13 -10.44
C ILE A 581 2.85 14.72 -11.07
N LYS A 582 3.35 14.08 -12.13
CA LYS A 582 4.64 14.43 -12.74
C LYS A 582 4.65 15.85 -13.33
N PRO A 583 5.82 16.53 -13.46
CA PRO A 583 5.90 17.91 -13.96
C PRO A 583 5.17 18.15 -15.28
N GLU A 584 5.34 17.25 -16.26
CA GLU A 584 4.68 17.29 -17.55
C GLU A 584 3.15 17.11 -17.45
N GLN A 585 2.69 16.26 -16.53
CA GLN A 585 1.25 16.07 -16.27
C GLN A 585 0.61 17.28 -15.62
N ARG A 586 1.32 18.00 -14.73
CA ARG A 586 0.82 19.22 -14.08
C ARG A 586 0.59 20.35 -15.09
N ASN A 587 1.39 20.41 -16.16
CA ASN A 587 1.31 21.46 -17.16
C ASN A 587 0.41 21.09 -18.36
N ALA A 588 0.06 19.83 -18.55
CA ALA A 588 -0.76 19.36 -19.67
C ALA A 588 -2.22 19.85 -19.59
N ALA A 589 -2.77 20.34 -20.70
CA ALA A 589 -4.18 20.72 -20.81
C ALA A 589 -5.14 19.56 -20.49
N THR A 590 -4.69 18.31 -20.68
CA THR A 590 -5.44 17.07 -20.38
C THR A 590 -5.41 16.64 -18.91
N LEU A 591 -4.80 17.39 -17.99
CA LEU A 591 -4.83 17.09 -16.55
C LEU A 591 -6.25 16.84 -15.98
N PRO A 592 -7.30 17.63 -16.32
CA PRO A 592 -8.67 17.38 -15.86
C PRO A 592 -9.25 16.04 -16.34
N LEU A 593 -8.70 15.46 -17.41
CA LEU A 593 -9.09 14.16 -17.96
C LEU A 593 -8.41 12.98 -17.25
N GLY A 594 -7.60 13.23 -16.21
CA GLY A 594 -7.08 12.19 -15.33
C GLY A 594 -5.94 11.36 -15.92
N ILE A 595 -4.98 12.01 -16.57
CA ILE A 595 -3.71 11.41 -17.02
C ILE A 595 -2.79 10.92 -15.87
N VAL A 596 -3.22 11.09 -14.61
CA VAL A 596 -2.50 10.68 -13.39
C VAL A 596 -2.85 9.23 -13.04
N SER A 597 -1.84 8.42 -12.70
CA SER A 597 -2.05 7.06 -12.19
C SER A 597 -2.27 7.06 -10.67
N LEU A 598 -3.36 6.44 -10.21
CA LEU A 598 -3.76 6.35 -8.81
C LEU A 598 -3.92 4.88 -8.37
N HIS A 599 -3.77 4.61 -7.07
CA HIS A 599 -4.25 3.35 -6.48
C HIS A 599 -5.79 3.37 -6.31
N PRO A 600 -6.49 2.22 -6.40
CA PRO A 600 -7.92 2.14 -6.06
C PRO A 600 -8.25 2.59 -4.62
N VAL A 601 -7.35 2.37 -3.65
CA VAL A 601 -7.52 2.91 -2.30
C VAL A 601 -7.48 4.45 -2.26
N GLN A 602 -6.68 5.11 -3.11
CA GLN A 602 -6.69 6.59 -3.20
C GLN A 602 -8.03 7.08 -3.74
N GLN A 603 -8.55 6.47 -4.81
CA GLN A 603 -9.88 6.81 -5.34
C GLN A 603 -10.99 6.56 -4.31
N ALA A 604 -10.94 5.49 -3.53
CA ALA A 604 -11.90 5.28 -2.44
C ALA A 604 -11.84 6.41 -1.39
N GLY A 605 -10.65 6.91 -1.04
CA GLY A 605 -10.48 8.08 -0.15
C GLY A 605 -10.97 9.41 -0.75
N VAL A 606 -10.72 9.63 -2.05
CA VAL A 606 -11.24 10.80 -2.80
C VAL A 606 -12.78 10.82 -2.75
N PHE A 607 -13.43 9.72 -3.12
CA PHE A 607 -14.89 9.64 -3.16
C PHE A 607 -15.52 9.57 -1.76
N GLY A 608 -14.80 9.01 -0.78
CA GLY A 608 -15.11 9.14 0.65
C GLY A 608 -15.14 10.60 1.12
N THR A 609 -14.30 11.48 0.58
CA THR A 609 -14.28 12.90 0.97
C THR A 609 -15.55 13.64 0.50
N PHE A 610 -16.09 13.30 -0.67
CA PHE A 610 -17.39 13.83 -1.11
C PHE A 610 -18.53 13.29 -0.24
N ALA A 611 -18.52 11.99 0.05
CA ALA A 611 -19.51 11.35 0.94
C ALA A 611 -19.53 11.95 2.37
N SER A 612 -18.38 12.39 2.89
CA SER A 612 -18.25 13.08 4.19
C SER A 612 -18.24 14.61 4.09
N GLU A 613 -18.92 15.16 3.08
CA GLU A 613 -19.14 16.60 2.86
C GLU A 613 -17.85 17.47 2.95
N GLY A 614 -16.81 17.03 2.24
CA GLY A 614 -15.56 17.78 2.05
C GLY A 614 -14.51 17.58 3.15
N VAL A 615 -14.64 16.55 4.00
CA VAL A 615 -13.66 16.23 5.06
C VAL A 615 -12.87 14.97 4.71
N TYR A 616 -11.67 15.12 4.18
CA TYR A 616 -10.76 14.01 3.85
C TYR A 616 -10.28 13.30 5.12
N ARG A 617 -10.16 11.96 5.02
CA ARG A 617 -9.49 11.09 6.00
C ARG A 617 -8.64 10.10 5.22
N ALA A 618 -7.39 9.93 5.61
CA ALA A 618 -6.50 8.99 4.93
C ALA A 618 -7.01 7.55 5.10
N PRO A 619 -7.25 6.79 4.01
CA PRO A 619 -7.67 5.39 4.13
C PRO A 619 -6.67 4.57 4.96
N PHE A 620 -7.15 3.74 5.88
CA PHE A 620 -6.28 2.90 6.72
C PHE A 620 -6.88 1.53 7.03
N VAL A 621 -6.00 0.56 7.34
CA VAL A 621 -6.34 -0.86 7.50
C VAL A 621 -6.10 -1.43 8.91
N VAL A 622 -5.35 -0.74 9.78
CA VAL A 622 -5.03 -1.23 11.13
C VAL A 622 -5.81 -0.46 12.20
N LYS A 623 -6.74 -1.13 12.87
CA LYS A 623 -7.59 -0.55 13.92
C LYS A 623 -6.87 -0.50 15.27
N SER A 624 -6.17 -1.58 15.66
CA SER A 624 -5.33 -1.60 16.86
C SER A 624 -4.28 -2.70 16.86
N VAL A 625 -3.19 -2.48 17.60
CA VAL A 625 -2.18 -3.47 17.95
C VAL A 625 -2.16 -3.66 19.47
N THR A 626 -2.19 -4.90 19.93
CA THR A 626 -1.94 -5.26 21.34
C THR A 626 -0.67 -6.11 21.44
N ASP A 627 0.22 -5.77 22.38
CA ASP A 627 1.46 -6.52 22.64
C ASP A 627 1.29 -7.68 23.64
N ASN A 628 2.35 -8.46 23.85
CA ASN A 628 2.38 -9.58 24.82
C ASN A 628 2.22 -9.16 26.29
N ALA A 629 2.36 -7.86 26.63
CA ALA A 629 2.08 -7.31 27.95
C ALA A 629 0.64 -6.76 28.07
N ASN A 630 -0.17 -6.93 27.02
CA ASN A 630 -1.54 -6.43 26.86
C ASN A 630 -1.66 -4.89 26.72
N HIS A 631 -0.57 -4.17 26.42
CA HIS A 631 -0.68 -2.76 26.04
C HIS A 631 -1.34 -2.65 24.66
N LYS A 632 -2.47 -1.95 24.59
CA LYS A 632 -3.24 -1.76 23.34
C LYS A 632 -3.07 -0.35 22.79
N ARG A 633 -2.50 -0.25 21.58
CA ARG A 633 -2.42 0.98 20.78
C ARG A 633 -3.51 0.96 19.71
N THR A 634 -4.46 1.87 19.80
CA THR A 634 -5.52 2.08 18.80
C THR A 634 -5.10 3.16 17.80
N PHE A 635 -5.54 3.04 16.55
CA PHE A 635 -5.27 4.02 15.50
C PHE A 635 -6.56 4.62 14.95
N THR A 636 -6.51 5.92 14.66
CA THR A 636 -7.58 6.72 14.06
C THR A 636 -6.96 7.76 13.16
N GLU A 637 -7.63 8.11 12.08
CA GLU A 637 -7.16 9.15 11.14
C GLU A 637 -7.93 10.45 11.35
N LYS A 638 -7.21 11.56 11.40
CA LYS A 638 -7.81 12.88 11.62
C LYS A 638 -8.56 13.32 10.36
N GLY A 639 -9.76 13.86 10.53
CA GLY A 639 -10.49 14.51 9.45
C GLY A 639 -9.92 15.90 9.15
N GLU A 640 -9.59 16.16 7.88
CA GLU A 640 -9.09 17.45 7.41
C GLU A 640 -10.03 18.01 6.33
N ARG A 641 -10.44 19.28 6.46
CA ARG A 641 -11.39 19.88 5.51
C ARG A 641 -10.71 20.22 4.19
N ALA A 642 -10.99 19.42 3.16
CA ALA A 642 -10.52 19.64 1.80
C ALA A 642 -11.25 20.82 1.12
N PHE A 643 -12.56 20.92 1.27
CA PHE A 643 -13.37 22.01 0.70
C PHE A 643 -14.61 22.29 1.56
N SER A 644 -15.36 23.35 1.23
CA SER A 644 -16.59 23.68 1.96
C SER A 644 -17.62 22.54 1.90
N GLN A 645 -18.47 22.46 2.93
CA GLN A 645 -19.59 21.49 2.99
C GLN A 645 -20.52 21.65 1.77
N GLN A 646 -20.72 22.89 1.33
CA GLN A 646 -21.59 23.20 0.19
C GLN A 646 -20.93 22.83 -1.15
N ASN A 647 -19.63 23.10 -1.34
CA ASN A 647 -18.89 22.67 -2.53
C ASN A 647 -18.92 21.15 -2.68
N ALA A 648 -18.96 20.41 -1.57
CA ALA A 648 -19.10 18.96 -1.57
C ALA A 648 -20.51 18.50 -2.03
N ARG A 649 -21.57 19.17 -1.57
CA ARG A 649 -22.97 18.89 -1.99
C ARG A 649 -23.18 19.20 -3.46
N ASP A 650 -22.68 20.34 -3.93
CA ASP A 650 -22.78 20.75 -5.33
C ASP A 650 -22.05 19.74 -6.25
N ALA A 651 -20.83 19.33 -5.90
CA ALA A 651 -20.12 18.28 -6.63
C ALA A 651 -20.82 16.91 -6.55
N THR A 652 -21.45 16.59 -5.41
CA THR A 652 -22.21 15.36 -5.21
C THR A 652 -23.46 15.31 -6.09
N TYR A 653 -24.25 16.38 -6.14
CA TYR A 653 -25.43 16.48 -7.01
C TYR A 653 -25.09 16.30 -8.50
N ALA A 654 -23.96 16.85 -8.95
CA ALA A 654 -23.46 16.62 -10.31
C ALA A 654 -23.03 15.16 -10.56
N MET A 655 -22.54 14.46 -9.53
CA MET A 655 -22.22 13.03 -9.56
C MET A 655 -23.43 12.10 -9.34
N GLU A 656 -24.53 12.57 -8.75
CA GLU A 656 -25.80 11.85 -8.76
C GLU A 656 -26.34 11.74 -10.19
N GLN A 657 -26.27 12.81 -10.99
CA GLN A 657 -26.81 12.78 -12.36
C GLN A 657 -26.09 11.76 -13.24
N VAL A 658 -24.79 11.50 -12.98
CA VAL A 658 -24.02 10.41 -13.61
C VAL A 658 -24.70 9.04 -13.40
N VAL A 659 -25.26 8.81 -12.21
CA VAL A 659 -25.88 7.53 -11.83
C VAL A 659 -27.39 7.51 -12.11
N ARG A 660 -28.09 8.64 -11.99
CA ARG A 660 -29.53 8.74 -12.32
C ARG A 660 -29.81 8.62 -13.82
N GLY A 661 -28.99 9.23 -14.67
CA GLY A 661 -29.22 9.27 -16.13
C GLY A 661 -27.98 9.63 -16.95
N GLY A 662 -26.81 9.18 -16.54
CA GLY A 662 -25.55 9.45 -17.23
C GLY A 662 -24.69 8.20 -17.39
N THR A 663 -23.37 8.39 -17.48
CA THR A 663 -22.42 7.30 -17.77
C THR A 663 -22.30 6.20 -16.69
N GLY A 664 -23.01 6.28 -15.56
CA GLY A 664 -22.88 5.39 -14.40
C GLY A 664 -24.17 4.69 -13.94
N THR A 665 -25.21 4.63 -14.76
CA THR A 665 -26.53 4.04 -14.41
C THR A 665 -26.47 2.60 -13.88
N GLY A 666 -25.48 1.80 -14.29
CA GLY A 666 -25.25 0.45 -13.75
C GLY A 666 -25.04 0.39 -12.22
N ALA A 667 -24.70 1.51 -11.57
CA ALA A 667 -24.50 1.62 -10.12
C ALA A 667 -25.77 1.90 -9.30
N GLN A 668 -26.94 2.10 -9.92
CA GLN A 668 -28.19 2.32 -9.18
C GLN A 668 -28.50 1.14 -8.24
N LEU A 669 -28.80 1.42 -6.97
CA LEU A 669 -29.12 0.40 -5.97
C LEU A 669 -30.59 -0.04 -6.04
N PRO A 670 -30.91 -1.31 -5.75
CA PRO A 670 -32.25 -1.88 -5.94
C PRO A 670 -33.31 -1.34 -4.97
N ASP A 671 -32.90 -0.67 -3.90
CA ASP A 671 -33.78 -0.01 -2.92
C ASP A 671 -34.05 1.47 -3.24
N GLY A 672 -33.54 1.97 -4.38
CA GLY A 672 -33.79 3.32 -4.85
C GLY A 672 -33.10 4.43 -4.06
N ARG A 673 -32.21 4.11 -3.10
CA ARG A 673 -31.50 5.13 -2.31
C ARG A 673 -30.60 6.02 -3.18
N ASP A 674 -30.32 7.21 -2.70
CA ASP A 674 -29.43 8.16 -3.39
C ASP A 674 -28.00 7.61 -3.52
N VAL A 675 -27.46 7.64 -4.75
CA VAL A 675 -26.11 7.20 -5.09
C VAL A 675 -25.46 8.26 -5.98
N ALA A 676 -24.24 8.65 -5.64
CA ALA A 676 -23.41 9.53 -6.45
C ALA A 676 -22.13 8.82 -6.87
N GLY A 677 -21.61 9.10 -8.07
CA GLY A 677 -20.35 8.52 -8.51
C GLY A 677 -19.85 9.01 -9.86
N LYS A 678 -18.71 8.46 -10.29
CA LYS A 678 -18.10 8.75 -11.59
C LYS A 678 -17.36 7.55 -12.17
N THR A 679 -17.68 7.25 -13.43
CA THR A 679 -16.93 6.36 -14.31
C THR A 679 -15.57 6.96 -14.70
N GLY A 680 -14.56 6.10 -14.76
CA GLY A 680 -13.27 6.40 -15.39
C GLY A 680 -13.05 5.47 -16.58
N THR A 681 -12.60 6.04 -17.69
CA THR A 681 -12.08 5.32 -18.86
C THR A 681 -10.81 6.05 -19.27
N THR A 682 -9.77 5.32 -19.65
CA THR A 682 -8.52 5.89 -20.17
C THR A 682 -8.48 5.79 -21.69
N ASP A 683 -7.55 6.51 -22.32
CA ASP A 683 -7.30 6.39 -23.75
C ASP A 683 -6.99 4.93 -24.13
N LYS A 684 -7.59 4.49 -25.25
CA LYS A 684 -7.53 3.11 -25.76
C LYS A 684 -7.94 2.04 -24.72
N GLY A 685 -8.82 2.37 -23.77
CA GLY A 685 -9.44 1.42 -22.84
C GLY A 685 -8.46 0.66 -21.93
N ARG A 686 -7.27 1.19 -21.65
CA ARG A 686 -6.23 0.52 -20.83
C ARG A 686 -6.63 0.30 -19.36
N ALA A 687 -7.47 1.18 -18.81
CA ALA A 687 -8.14 0.99 -17.53
C ALA A 687 -9.59 1.52 -17.57
N ILE A 688 -10.46 0.83 -16.85
CA ILE A 688 -11.85 1.24 -16.59
C ILE A 688 -12.13 1.25 -15.09
N TRP A 689 -13.01 2.16 -14.68
CA TRP A 689 -13.30 2.43 -13.28
C TRP A 689 -14.78 2.73 -13.07
N PHE A 690 -15.28 2.39 -11.88
CA PHE A 690 -16.40 3.09 -11.27
C PHE A 690 -16.05 3.44 -9.83
N ASN A 691 -16.25 4.70 -9.47
CA ASN A 691 -16.00 5.22 -8.13
C ASN A 691 -17.30 5.85 -7.66
N GLY A 692 -17.90 5.35 -6.59
CA GLY A 692 -19.22 5.80 -6.16
C GLY A 692 -19.46 5.62 -4.67
N PHE A 693 -20.44 6.33 -4.15
CA PHE A 693 -20.70 6.42 -2.73
C PHE A 693 -22.18 6.65 -2.40
N ILE A 694 -22.51 6.28 -1.17
CA ILE A 694 -23.66 6.73 -0.38
C ILE A 694 -23.11 7.48 0.85
N PRO A 695 -23.90 8.26 1.61
CA PRO A 695 -23.37 9.03 2.75
C PRO A 695 -22.62 8.19 3.81
N GLN A 696 -22.97 6.91 3.96
CA GLN A 696 -22.32 5.99 4.91
C GLN A 696 -21.11 5.19 4.35
N MET A 697 -20.88 5.15 3.03
CA MET A 697 -19.88 4.25 2.44
C MET A 697 -19.46 4.68 1.03
N ALA A 698 -18.15 4.74 0.78
CA ALA A 698 -17.59 5.00 -0.54
C ALA A 698 -16.78 3.80 -1.05
N THR A 699 -16.94 3.44 -2.31
CA THR A 699 -16.29 2.27 -2.92
C THR A 699 -15.76 2.59 -4.31
N SER A 700 -14.52 2.19 -4.57
CA SER A 700 -13.86 2.24 -5.88
C SER A 700 -13.70 0.82 -6.42
N VAL A 701 -14.03 0.63 -7.70
CA VAL A 701 -13.74 -0.59 -8.48
C VAL A 701 -12.96 -0.19 -9.71
N ALA A 702 -11.82 -0.86 -9.93
CA ALA A 702 -10.86 -0.59 -10.99
C ALA A 702 -10.51 -1.88 -11.72
N MET A 703 -10.44 -1.82 -13.05
CA MET A 703 -9.96 -2.91 -13.89
C MET A 703 -8.91 -2.37 -14.87
N PHE A 704 -7.78 -3.06 -14.99
CA PHE A 704 -6.62 -2.61 -15.78
C PHE A 704 -5.72 -3.80 -16.14
N ARG A 705 -4.73 -3.61 -17.00
CA ARG A 705 -3.81 -4.68 -17.42
C ARG A 705 -2.40 -4.52 -16.91
N SER A 706 -1.81 -5.62 -16.44
CA SER A 706 -0.40 -5.69 -16.03
C SER A 706 0.60 -5.50 -17.19
N ASP A 707 0.17 -5.65 -18.45
CA ASP A 707 0.99 -5.44 -19.65
C ASP A 707 0.66 -4.15 -20.44
N GLY A 708 -0.12 -3.23 -19.86
CA GLY A 708 -0.37 -1.88 -20.44
C GLY A 708 -1.12 -1.85 -21.79
N LYS A 709 -1.58 -3.00 -22.27
CA LYS A 709 -2.43 -3.12 -23.47
C LYS A 709 -3.87 -2.62 -23.19
N PRO A 710 -4.67 -2.34 -24.22
CA PRO A 710 -6.12 -2.14 -24.09
C PRO A 710 -6.80 -3.29 -23.32
N LEU A 711 -7.85 -2.98 -22.57
CA LEU A 711 -8.78 -3.98 -22.08
C LEU A 711 -9.60 -4.53 -23.24
N ASP A 712 -9.76 -5.85 -23.20
CA ASP A 712 -10.66 -6.63 -24.03
C ASP A 712 -11.36 -7.59 -23.07
N ILE A 713 -12.68 -7.47 -22.95
CA ILE A 713 -13.49 -8.11 -21.92
C ILE A 713 -14.67 -8.80 -22.60
N PRO A 714 -14.83 -10.12 -22.48
CA PRO A 714 -15.98 -10.83 -23.06
C PRO A 714 -17.31 -10.23 -22.59
N GLY A 715 -18.15 -9.83 -23.55
CA GLY A 715 -19.44 -9.16 -23.30
C GLY A 715 -19.37 -7.66 -22.99
N TYR A 716 -18.19 -7.07 -22.81
CA TYR A 716 -18.01 -5.64 -22.50
C TYR A 716 -16.91 -5.04 -23.39
N GLY A 717 -17.31 -4.20 -24.36
CA GLY A 717 -16.36 -3.48 -25.21
C GLY A 717 -15.41 -2.57 -24.41
N ALA A 718 -14.39 -2.02 -25.07
CA ALA A 718 -13.33 -1.20 -24.46
C ALA A 718 -13.79 0.16 -23.86
N TYR A 719 -15.10 0.35 -23.66
CA TYR A 719 -15.76 1.61 -23.29
C TYR A 719 -16.70 1.43 -22.10
N GLY A 720 -16.70 2.43 -21.22
CA GLY A 720 -17.65 2.57 -20.12
C GLY A 720 -17.29 1.76 -18.88
N GLY A 721 -17.39 2.39 -17.71
CA GLY A 721 -17.24 1.72 -16.41
C GLY A 721 -18.42 0.83 -16.02
N ALA A 722 -19.13 0.22 -16.99
CA ALA A 722 -20.34 -0.56 -16.77
C ALA A 722 -20.10 -1.79 -15.89
N LEU A 723 -19.08 -2.60 -16.22
CA LEU A 723 -18.71 -3.77 -15.41
C LEU A 723 -18.20 -3.40 -14.00
N PRO A 724 -17.29 -2.40 -13.83
CA PRO A 724 -17.00 -1.83 -12.53
C PRO A 724 -18.23 -1.32 -11.75
N ALA A 725 -19.23 -0.73 -12.43
CA ALA A 725 -20.45 -0.23 -11.81
C ALA A 725 -21.40 -1.37 -11.38
N GLN A 726 -21.47 -2.46 -12.14
CA GLN A 726 -22.19 -3.68 -11.75
C GLN A 726 -21.53 -4.34 -10.53
N MET A 727 -20.20 -4.52 -10.54
CA MET A 727 -19.44 -4.99 -9.37
C MET A 727 -19.67 -4.08 -8.14
N TRP A 728 -19.65 -2.76 -8.34
CA TRP A 728 -19.97 -1.79 -7.29
C TRP A 728 -21.40 -2.01 -6.76
N ARG A 729 -22.40 -2.13 -7.65
CA ARG A 729 -23.81 -2.37 -7.30
C ARG A 729 -24.00 -3.67 -6.53
N THR A 730 -23.42 -4.78 -6.98
CA THR A 730 -23.50 -6.09 -6.30
C THR A 730 -22.91 -6.00 -4.89
N TYR A 731 -21.69 -5.45 -4.76
CA TYR A 731 -21.05 -5.30 -3.44
C TYR A 731 -21.84 -4.36 -2.53
N MET A 732 -22.27 -3.20 -3.03
CA MET A 732 -22.96 -2.19 -2.21
C MET A 732 -24.36 -2.64 -1.79
N SER A 733 -25.07 -3.41 -2.63
CA SER A 733 -26.35 -4.04 -2.26
C SER A 733 -26.16 -5.05 -1.12
N ASP A 734 -25.11 -5.89 -1.19
CA ASP A 734 -24.71 -6.74 -0.07
C ASP A 734 -24.33 -5.89 1.15
N ALA A 735 -23.56 -4.81 0.97
CA ALA A 735 -22.99 -4.02 2.06
C ALA A 735 -24.04 -3.25 2.88
N VAL A 736 -25.02 -2.61 2.24
CA VAL A 736 -26.11 -1.92 2.96
C VAL A 736 -26.93 -2.88 3.80
N ASN A 737 -27.19 -4.08 3.28
CA ASN A 737 -27.91 -5.15 4.00
C ASN A 737 -27.06 -5.75 5.13
N ILE A 738 -25.77 -6.02 4.88
CA ILE A 738 -24.83 -6.58 5.88
C ILE A 738 -24.67 -5.65 7.08
N LYS A 739 -24.66 -4.33 6.85
CA LYS A 739 -24.48 -3.29 7.87
C LYS A 739 -25.79 -2.69 8.41
N ASN A 740 -26.96 -3.14 7.93
CA ASN A 740 -28.27 -2.54 8.19
C ASN A 740 -28.26 -1.00 8.05
N LEU A 741 -27.82 -0.52 6.89
CA LEU A 741 -27.72 0.92 6.61
C LEU A 741 -29.05 1.44 6.10
N GLU A 742 -29.79 2.13 6.97
CA GLU A 742 -30.93 2.96 6.58
C GLU A 742 -30.55 3.91 5.42
N PRO A 743 -31.42 4.13 4.43
CA PRO A 743 -31.21 5.14 3.41
C PRO A 743 -30.96 6.52 4.01
N LYS A 744 -30.01 7.26 3.42
CA LYS A 744 -29.75 8.66 3.73
C LYS A 744 -29.55 9.42 2.43
N SER A 745 -30.22 10.55 2.29
CA SER A 745 -29.98 11.48 1.19
C SER A 745 -28.71 12.30 1.40
N PHE A 746 -28.18 12.81 0.31
CA PHE A 746 -27.16 13.86 0.34
C PHE A 746 -27.78 15.20 0.78
N GLY A 747 -26.95 16.14 1.24
CA GLY A 747 -27.42 17.50 1.53
C GLY A 747 -27.65 18.31 0.25
N GLU A 748 -28.61 19.24 0.30
CA GLU A 748 -29.01 20.06 -0.85
C GLU A 748 -27.85 20.85 -1.51
N PRO A 749 -27.75 20.88 -2.84
CA PRO A 749 -26.82 21.75 -3.57
C PRO A 749 -27.27 23.22 -3.55
N SER A 750 -26.34 24.15 -3.76
CA SER A 750 -26.61 25.61 -3.79
C SER A 750 -27.61 25.99 -4.87
N THR A 751 -27.60 25.24 -5.97
CA THR A 751 -28.49 25.41 -7.12
C THR A 751 -28.76 24.03 -7.72
N ARG A 752 -29.97 23.83 -8.24
CA ARG A 752 -30.37 22.69 -9.06
C ARG A 752 -30.59 23.18 -10.51
N PRO A 753 -29.55 23.60 -11.25
CA PRO A 753 -29.73 24.08 -12.62
C PRO A 753 -30.24 22.93 -13.50
N GLY A 754 -31.23 23.22 -14.35
CA GLY A 754 -31.70 22.26 -15.34
C GLY A 754 -30.58 21.82 -16.29
N GLY A 755 -30.76 20.66 -16.94
CA GLY A 755 -29.84 20.21 -17.98
C GLY A 755 -29.79 21.25 -19.10
N GLY A 756 -28.63 21.89 -19.29
CA GLY A 756 -28.46 23.03 -20.20
C GLY A 756 -28.40 22.65 -21.68
N TRP A 757 -29.06 21.56 -22.09
CA TRP A 757 -28.99 21.00 -23.43
C TRP A 757 -30.32 21.24 -24.15
N ASN A 758 -30.36 22.31 -24.94
CA ASN A 758 -31.55 22.76 -25.67
C ASN A 758 -31.45 22.45 -27.18
N GLY A 759 -30.82 21.31 -27.52
CA GLY A 759 -30.64 20.85 -28.89
C GLY A 759 -31.50 19.61 -29.17
N SER A 760 -32.33 19.67 -30.20
CA SER A 760 -32.95 18.48 -30.78
C SER A 760 -31.87 17.54 -31.34
N PRO A 761 -32.07 16.21 -31.35
CA PRO A 761 -31.10 15.24 -31.84
C PRO A 761 -31.09 15.08 -33.37
N ASP A 762 -31.58 16.06 -34.12
CA ASP A 762 -31.57 16.09 -35.59
C ASP A 762 -31.06 17.45 -36.08
N GLY A 763 -30.27 17.43 -37.16
CA GLY A 763 -29.68 18.61 -37.78
C GLY A 763 -29.57 18.42 -39.27
N ASP A 764 -30.58 18.90 -40.00
CA ASP A 764 -30.70 18.75 -41.45
C ASP A 764 -29.64 19.52 -42.25
N GLY A 765 -29.44 19.07 -43.48
CA GLY A 765 -28.70 19.79 -44.51
C GLY A 765 -29.50 20.97 -45.10
N PRO A 766 -28.85 21.84 -45.89
CA PRO A 766 -29.47 23.08 -46.35
C PRO A 766 -30.54 22.89 -47.44
N ASP A 767 -31.72 23.44 -47.16
CA ASP A 767 -32.76 23.97 -48.07
C ASP A 767 -33.02 23.23 -49.40
N GLY A 768 -34.05 22.37 -49.38
CA GLY A 768 -34.89 22.07 -50.55
C GLY A 768 -36.26 22.76 -50.42
N PRO A 769 -36.92 23.19 -51.50
CA PRO A 769 -38.14 23.99 -51.43
C PRO A 769 -39.36 23.23 -50.88
N GLU A 770 -40.18 23.94 -50.12
CA GLU A 770 -41.36 23.41 -49.41
C GLU A 770 -42.38 22.71 -50.34
N GLN A 771 -42.93 21.58 -49.88
CA GLN A 771 -44.23 21.10 -50.32
C GLN A 771 -45.27 21.34 -49.21
N PRO A 772 -46.50 21.79 -49.54
CA PRO A 772 -47.51 22.11 -48.55
C PRO A 772 -48.07 20.84 -47.88
N PRO A 773 -48.58 20.93 -46.63
CA PRO A 773 -49.09 19.76 -45.91
C PRO A 773 -50.32 19.14 -46.58
N ALA A 774 -50.31 17.81 -46.75
CA ALA A 774 -51.49 17.06 -47.14
C ALA A 774 -52.44 16.94 -45.94
N THR A 775 -53.62 17.55 -46.02
CA THR A 775 -54.65 17.46 -44.97
C THR A 775 -55.36 16.10 -45.01
N ARG A 776 -55.68 15.57 -43.83
CA ARG A 776 -56.66 14.48 -43.64
C ARG A 776 -57.53 14.81 -42.41
N PRO A 777 -58.85 14.55 -42.42
CA PRO A 777 -59.75 15.06 -41.39
C PRO A 777 -59.73 14.25 -40.09
N ASP A 778 -60.20 14.87 -39.01
CA ASP A 778 -60.56 14.22 -37.75
C ASP A 778 -61.87 13.42 -37.89
N ASP A 779 -62.00 12.33 -37.13
CA ASP A 779 -63.24 11.57 -36.92
C ASP A 779 -63.80 11.80 -35.49
N PRO A 780 -65.13 11.73 -35.28
CA PRO A 780 -65.79 12.16 -34.04
C PRO A 780 -65.80 11.11 -32.91
N PRO A 781 -66.09 11.52 -31.65
CA PRO A 781 -66.21 10.60 -30.52
C PRO A 781 -67.50 9.76 -30.53
N THR A 782 -67.46 8.62 -29.84
CA THR A 782 -68.61 7.76 -29.55
C THR A 782 -68.54 7.22 -28.12
N ASP A 783 -69.68 7.20 -27.43
CA ASP A 783 -69.83 6.74 -26.04
C ASP A 783 -69.90 5.20 -25.92
N GLU A 784 -69.50 4.66 -24.76
CA GLU A 784 -69.62 3.23 -24.40
C GLU A 784 -70.27 3.09 -23.00
N PRO A 785 -71.28 2.21 -22.81
CA PRO A 785 -72.09 2.15 -21.57
C PRO A 785 -71.62 1.10 -20.52
N GLU A 786 -72.03 1.32 -19.27
CA GLU A 786 -71.85 0.39 -18.12
C GLU A 786 -72.95 -0.71 -18.06
N ASP A 787 -72.63 -1.88 -17.46
CA ASP A 787 -73.60 -2.86 -16.91
C ASP A 787 -72.90 -3.81 -15.87
N PRO A 788 -73.55 -4.71 -15.08
CA PRO A 788 -73.60 -4.54 -13.63
C PRO A 788 -73.19 -5.78 -12.76
N GLU A 789 -73.50 -5.76 -11.46
CA GLU A 789 -72.90 -6.62 -10.39
C GLU A 789 -73.84 -7.66 -9.70
N LEU A 790 -73.24 -8.77 -9.20
CA LEU A 790 -73.64 -9.64 -8.05
C LEU A 790 -74.89 -10.58 -8.20
N PRO A 791 -75.13 -11.62 -7.31
CA PRO A 791 -74.56 -11.94 -5.97
C PRO A 791 -74.12 -13.44 -5.69
N THR A 792 -73.80 -13.77 -4.41
CA THR A 792 -73.27 -15.06 -3.84
C THR A 792 -74.00 -15.42 -2.48
N PRO A 793 -73.68 -16.43 -1.58
CA PRO A 793 -72.56 -17.40 -1.38
C PRO A 793 -73.01 -18.91 -1.51
N PRO A 794 -72.65 -19.99 -0.71
CA PRO A 794 -72.50 -20.16 0.77
C PRO A 794 -71.24 -21.01 1.22
N THR A 795 -71.28 -21.78 2.34
CA THR A 795 -70.12 -22.40 3.06
C THR A 795 -70.33 -23.80 3.70
N ASP A 796 -69.25 -24.58 3.97
CA ASP A 796 -68.88 -25.27 5.26
C ASP A 796 -67.86 -26.48 5.14
N LEU A 797 -67.49 -27.12 6.27
CA LEU A 797 -66.21 -27.84 6.64
C LEU A 797 -66.30 -29.41 6.75
N PRO A 798 -65.33 -30.24 7.28
CA PRO A 798 -63.83 -30.35 7.23
C PRO A 798 -63.19 -31.81 7.13
N THR A 799 -61.83 -31.92 7.15
CA THR A 799 -60.92 -32.94 7.86
C THR A 799 -60.19 -34.15 7.18
N VAL A 800 -59.00 -34.51 7.75
CA VAL A 800 -58.16 -35.78 7.76
C VAL A 800 -57.03 -35.98 6.70
N ILE A 801 -55.94 -36.69 7.05
CA ILE A 801 -54.59 -36.73 6.40
C ILE A 801 -53.94 -38.15 6.43
N PRO A 802 -53.35 -38.64 5.32
CA PRO A 802 -51.97 -39.22 5.26
C PRO A 802 -51.18 -38.77 3.99
N THR A 803 -49.85 -38.85 3.74
CA THR A 803 -48.59 -39.40 4.35
C THR A 803 -47.94 -40.68 3.77
N ASP A 804 -46.82 -40.51 3.04
CA ASP A 804 -45.67 -41.44 2.79
C ASP A 804 -45.91 -42.73 1.93
N PRO A 805 -44.88 -43.50 1.45
CA PRO A 805 -43.45 -43.26 1.15
C PRO A 805 -43.14 -43.40 -0.38
N GLY A 806 -41.90 -43.45 -0.92
CA GLY A 806 -40.57 -43.30 -0.32
C GLY A 806 -39.56 -44.45 -0.60
N GLY A 807 -38.73 -44.33 -1.64
CA GLY A 807 -37.43 -45.03 -1.77
C GLY A 807 -37.39 -46.47 -2.36
N GLY A 808 -36.18 -46.94 -2.68
CA GLY A 808 -35.85 -48.31 -3.14
C GLY A 808 -35.33 -48.38 -4.59
N GLY A 809 -34.12 -48.95 -4.79
CA GLY A 809 -33.48 -49.03 -6.13
C GLY A 809 -32.92 -50.41 -6.48
N GLY A 810 -32.09 -50.50 -7.53
CA GLY A 810 -31.31 -51.69 -7.90
C GLY A 810 -31.52 -52.17 -9.35
N GLY A 811 -30.43 -52.60 -10.00
CA GLY A 811 -30.42 -53.22 -11.34
C GLY A 811 -30.50 -52.24 -12.53
N GLY A 812 -29.63 -52.30 -13.55
CA GLY A 812 -28.39 -53.06 -13.72
C GLY A 812 -28.49 -54.29 -14.63
N GLY A 813 -28.40 -54.07 -15.96
CA GLY A 813 -28.40 -55.11 -17.01
C GLY A 813 -29.81 -55.56 -17.43
N GLY A 814 -30.05 -55.99 -18.68
CA GLY A 814 -29.16 -55.98 -19.85
C GLY A 814 -29.76 -56.69 -21.08
N ASP A 815 -29.24 -56.35 -22.27
CA ASP A 815 -29.28 -57.04 -23.57
C ASP A 815 -30.60 -57.31 -24.36
N ASP A 816 -30.37 -57.44 -25.68
CA ASP A 816 -31.12 -58.08 -26.78
C ASP A 816 -32.51 -57.59 -27.27
N GLY A 817 -32.62 -57.39 -28.61
CA GLY A 817 -33.90 -57.40 -29.34
C GLY A 817 -34.05 -56.47 -30.57
N ASP A 818 -33.42 -56.79 -31.71
CA ASP A 818 -33.57 -56.08 -33.01
C ASP A 818 -34.55 -56.83 -33.99
N PRO A 819 -34.68 -56.51 -35.30
CA PRO A 819 -35.81 -55.80 -35.95
C PRO A 819 -36.75 -56.68 -36.82
N PRO A 820 -37.82 -56.13 -37.45
CA PRO A 820 -37.80 -55.65 -38.88
C PRO A 820 -38.77 -54.45 -39.19
N GLY A 821 -38.94 -53.88 -40.40
CA GLY A 821 -38.23 -53.99 -41.70
C GLY A 821 -39.12 -53.75 -42.96
N GLY A 822 -38.81 -52.77 -43.82
CA GLY A 822 -39.45 -52.47 -45.14
C GLY A 822 -40.43 -51.27 -45.15
N GLY A 823 -40.74 -50.54 -46.25
CA GLY A 823 -40.32 -50.52 -47.69
C GLY A 823 -41.51 -50.10 -48.62
N GLY A 824 -41.43 -49.46 -49.81
CA GLY A 824 -40.36 -48.85 -50.64
C GLY A 824 -40.92 -48.30 -52.00
N GLY A 825 -40.17 -47.48 -52.77
CA GLY A 825 -40.51 -46.85 -54.09
C GLY A 825 -39.81 -45.47 -54.26
N ASP A 826 -39.18 -45.08 -55.39
CA ASP A 826 -39.62 -44.83 -56.79
C ASP A 826 -40.46 -43.52 -56.95
N ASP A 827 -40.29 -42.64 -57.95
CA ASP A 827 -39.63 -42.71 -59.29
C ASP A 827 -39.29 -41.29 -59.87
N GLY A 828 -38.48 -41.18 -60.95
CA GLY A 828 -38.52 -40.04 -61.92
C GLY A 828 -37.30 -39.09 -62.16
N ASP A 829 -36.91 -38.92 -63.45
CA ASP A 829 -35.94 -37.94 -64.04
C ASP A 829 -36.58 -37.29 -65.31
N PRO A 830 -36.24 -36.05 -65.75
CA PRO A 830 -35.33 -35.92 -66.91
C PRO A 830 -34.44 -34.64 -66.99
N GLY A 831 -33.12 -34.79 -66.79
CA GLY A 831 -32.09 -34.46 -67.80
C GLY A 831 -31.53 -33.03 -68.02
N GLY A 832 -30.20 -32.94 -68.25
CA GLY A 832 -29.50 -31.77 -68.83
C GLY A 832 -28.00 -31.67 -68.46
N GLY A 833 -27.08 -31.98 -69.40
CA GLY A 833 -25.61 -32.03 -69.15
C GLY A 833 -24.85 -30.68 -69.19
N GLY A 834 -23.51 -30.65 -69.12
CA GLY A 834 -22.53 -31.73 -69.02
C GLY A 834 -21.06 -31.25 -69.05
N ASP A 835 -20.11 -32.16 -68.80
CA ASP A 835 -18.63 -32.09 -68.91
C ASP A 835 -17.82 -30.97 -68.19
N GLY A 836 -16.66 -31.25 -67.57
CA GLY A 836 -16.03 -32.54 -67.29
C GLY A 836 -14.56 -32.47 -66.80
N GLY A 837 -14.16 -33.44 -65.95
CA GLY A 837 -12.76 -33.75 -65.59
C GLY A 837 -12.08 -32.90 -64.49
N GLY A 838 -11.29 -33.46 -63.55
CA GLY A 838 -11.08 -34.88 -63.25
C GLY A 838 -9.85 -35.15 -62.33
N GLY A 839 -10.01 -36.05 -61.34
CA GLY A 839 -8.93 -36.60 -60.49
C GLY A 839 -8.39 -35.67 -59.39
N GLY A 840 -7.91 -36.15 -58.23
CA GLY A 840 -7.92 -37.53 -57.71
C GLY A 840 -6.64 -37.90 -56.95
N GLY A 841 -6.63 -37.79 -55.62
CA GLY A 841 -5.54 -38.28 -54.76
C GLY A 841 -5.37 -37.52 -53.43
N GLY A 842 -5.02 -38.25 -52.38
CA GLY A 842 -4.36 -37.76 -51.15
C GLY A 842 -3.21 -38.72 -50.82
N PRO A 843 -2.83 -38.95 -49.54
CA PRO A 843 -3.06 -38.15 -48.33
C PRO A 843 -1.74 -37.93 -47.52
N ASN A 844 -1.87 -37.45 -46.27
CA ASN A 844 -0.86 -37.42 -45.20
C ASN A 844 0.31 -36.41 -45.34
N GLY A 845 0.74 -35.88 -44.18
CA GLY A 845 1.74 -34.83 -44.00
C GLY A 845 1.54 -34.16 -42.65
#